data_AF-A0A8J6NHP7-F1
#
_entry.id   AF-A0A8J6NHP7-F1
#
_cell.length_a   1.000
_cell.length_b   1.000
_cell.length_c   1.000
_cell.angle_alpha   90.00
_cell.angle_beta   90.00
_cell.angle_gamma   90.00
#
_symmetry.space_group_name_H-M   'P 1'
#
loop_
_entity.id
_entity.type
_entity.pdbx_description
1 polymer ?
#
loop_
_entity_poly.entity_id
_entity_poly.type
_entity_poly.pdbx_seq_one_letter_code
_entity_poly.pdbx_strand_id
1 'polypeptide(L)'
;IRFQISEDRIYTPGQQAFKKAGGFGQRDKVTIKERVEEAKVLAGTKLRQGIVDQFHSLNKILKDKQAWMMAHLTKSDTGVLMTAINVGMPILDPSGAVDIKEGSKSLKEILAPLGNELDDFLAWIAANRSEKLMTEGREHLFTPEQIAAGKTLNQGREELYDTARREFEELGAAITDIAVKTNLVNEEEAQRWREEGFYVPFYRMLEEQETSRRGPGNINGLTNQQAYKKLKGGKSQLDDLLTNTLLNWNHLISAGLRNQAGKKALESAEEMGMATRLTGKAFWKEEENSFTLEGIEDTSATISLIDEVYHADADGGFVKTFETLKTAKREVHKHLVEMGLMEAGDVLNIPHGKNSVYVRDNGREIWYELDQTPEGQLVLDSIMSLSYEGSNTPAMKAMRAFKRGLTRGVTASPGFKIRNLMRDSLHAPAVANVSRNPLKNIAVGFKNTATMKRMEAGGGAFSQEGYIHGNDPDAMKRLVGVAQRTILNTMNRVSLMWHQYENFGNTLENINRVAGFQKDLAEGKTLLEANFNARDQLDFARSGSFASIRVLTQTIPFLNARIQGLDKLSRAAMDPAQRNQFGQVIATYTIASVALMLAMSGDDDYDEAQEWEKRTYHLFKIPGVDRMFRIPRPFEVGAIAYMNEQMARQFLDANSDIDELGSALYHTLSDTFAISAVPQAFKPLLEIYANKDSFRNTKIESIAMQHLSKKERSSPWTSEVAKGTSAAMSAVLPDDVILSPVQIQHLVKAYTGWAGATTLASIDFLIKKVNGDISPETKLSEYTWNPVSSFVRDEEAKSSKYVNKFYENMSELDMMWGDIRKYRDTPGGKAVTLEQRNKLRYRKLYNKISKQLSAIRSEERRIYTDPNMTAIQKRMRLSATRRKKNELAKKATTISEDVF
;
A
#
# COMPACT_ATOMS: atom_id res chain seq x y z
N ILE A 1 36.76 -13.20 -11.33
CA ILE A 1 37.91 -14.05 -10.92
C ILE A 1 38.85 -13.21 -10.05
N ARG A 2 39.03 -13.53 -8.76
CA ARG A 2 40.05 -12.89 -7.91
C ARG A 2 41.40 -13.45 -8.34
N PHE A 3 42.27 -12.63 -8.93
CA PHE A 3 43.68 -13.00 -9.09
C PHE A 3 44.35 -12.95 -7.71
N GLN A 4 44.27 -14.04 -6.95
CA GLN A 4 45.17 -14.25 -5.82
C GLN A 4 46.55 -14.55 -6.40
N ILE A 5 47.47 -13.61 -6.21
CA ILE A 5 48.87 -13.79 -6.57
C ILE A 5 49.40 -14.88 -5.64
N SER A 6 49.84 -16.01 -6.19
CA SER A 6 50.62 -17.00 -5.46
C SER A 6 51.85 -16.30 -4.86
N GLU A 7 51.89 -16.20 -3.53
CA GLU A 7 53.01 -15.59 -2.78
C GLU A 7 54.28 -16.46 -2.86
N ASP A 8 54.13 -17.72 -3.31
CA ASP A 8 55.20 -18.73 -3.30
C ASP A 8 55.99 -18.79 -4.61
N ARG A 9 55.62 -18.01 -5.63
CA ARG A 9 56.24 -18.06 -6.96
C ARG A 9 57.27 -16.93 -7.15
N ILE A 10 58.54 -17.30 -7.33
CA ILE A 10 59.62 -16.35 -7.62
C ILE A 10 59.49 -15.86 -9.07
N TYR A 11 59.20 -14.57 -9.25
CA TYR A 11 59.10 -13.94 -10.57
C TYR A 11 60.45 -13.43 -11.06
N THR A 12 60.72 -13.56 -12.35
CA THR A 12 61.94 -13.00 -12.96
C THR A 12 61.89 -11.46 -13.00
N PRO A 13 63.05 -10.77 -13.07
CA PRO A 13 63.09 -9.30 -13.13
C PRO A 13 62.27 -8.71 -14.28
N GLY A 14 62.24 -9.38 -15.45
CA GLY A 14 61.42 -8.99 -16.60
C GLY A 14 59.91 -9.15 -16.35
N GLN A 15 59.49 -10.21 -15.65
CA GLN A 15 58.10 -10.41 -15.24
C GLN A 15 57.65 -9.39 -14.19
N GLN A 16 58.54 -9.00 -13.28
CA GLN A 16 58.27 -7.93 -12.33
C GLN A 16 58.17 -6.57 -13.01
N ALA A 17 59.03 -6.28 -13.99
CA ALA A 17 58.98 -5.06 -14.78
C ALA A 17 57.70 -4.97 -15.63
N PHE A 18 57.30 -6.07 -16.29
CA PHE A 18 56.04 -6.18 -17.04
C PHE A 18 54.81 -5.94 -16.14
N LYS A 19 54.77 -6.58 -14.97
CA LYS A 19 53.70 -6.36 -13.96
C LYS A 19 53.63 -4.91 -13.48
N LYS A 20 54.80 -4.28 -13.26
CA LYS A 20 54.90 -2.89 -12.81
C LYS A 20 54.54 -1.87 -13.90
N ALA A 21 54.83 -2.19 -15.16
CA ALA A 21 54.51 -1.35 -16.32
C ALA A 21 53.02 -1.42 -16.72
N GLY A 22 52.36 -2.57 -16.55
CA GLY A 22 50.96 -2.77 -16.93
C GLY A 22 49.91 -2.38 -15.87
N GLY A 23 50.31 -1.98 -14.66
CA GLY A 23 49.37 -1.59 -13.59
C GLY A 23 48.48 -2.71 -13.04
N PHE A 24 48.71 -3.97 -13.44
CA PHE A 24 47.86 -5.10 -13.08
C PHE A 24 47.93 -5.41 -11.57
N GLY A 25 46.80 -5.20 -10.87
CA GLY A 25 46.67 -5.42 -9.43
C GLY A 25 46.88 -4.18 -8.55
N GLN A 26 47.18 -3.01 -9.13
CA GLN A 26 47.08 -1.73 -8.41
C GLN A 26 45.64 -1.22 -8.49
N ARG A 27 44.77 -1.70 -7.59
CA ARG A 27 43.71 -0.81 -7.09
C ARG A 27 44.34 0.02 -5.98
N ASP A 28 43.98 1.29 -5.88
CA ASP A 28 44.35 2.11 -4.73
C ASP A 28 44.13 1.29 -3.46
N LYS A 29 45.12 1.26 -2.56
CA LYS A 29 45.01 0.53 -1.30
C LYS A 29 43.96 1.24 -0.46
N VAL A 30 42.69 0.88 -0.68
CA VAL A 30 41.54 1.33 0.10
C VAL A 30 41.85 0.97 1.56
N THR A 31 42.06 2.00 2.35
CA THR A 31 42.41 1.91 3.76
C THR A 31 41.34 1.15 4.53
N ILE A 32 41.68 0.57 5.68
CA ILE A 32 40.69 -0.10 6.56
C ILE A 32 39.52 0.86 6.88
N LYS A 33 39.82 2.16 7.03
CA LYS A 33 38.81 3.19 7.24
C LYS A 33 37.84 3.31 6.08
N GLU A 34 38.34 3.37 4.84
CA GLU A 34 37.49 3.44 3.64
C GLU A 34 36.67 2.16 3.46
N ARG A 35 37.23 0.98 3.74
CA ARG A 35 36.48 -0.29 3.71
C ARG A 35 35.35 -0.33 4.74
N VAL A 36 35.59 0.22 5.93
CA VAL A 36 34.56 0.33 6.99
C VAL A 36 33.47 1.31 6.58
N GLU A 37 33.83 2.44 5.96
CA GLU A 37 32.84 3.41 5.46
C GLU A 37 32.03 2.87 4.28
N GLU A 38 32.64 2.19 3.32
CA GLU A 38 31.95 1.47 2.25
C GLU A 38 30.98 0.42 2.81
N ALA A 39 31.41 -0.38 3.79
CA ALA A 39 30.57 -1.37 4.46
C ALA A 39 29.38 -0.72 5.19
N LYS A 40 29.57 0.45 5.83
CA LYS A 40 28.48 1.21 6.47
C LYS A 40 27.49 1.75 5.43
N VAL A 41 27.99 2.30 4.32
CA VAL A 41 27.15 2.83 3.23
C VAL A 41 26.32 1.71 2.61
N LEU A 42 26.92 0.55 2.36
CA LEU A 42 26.23 -0.64 1.86
C LEU A 42 25.21 -1.17 2.87
N ALA A 43 25.55 -1.21 4.16
CA ALA A 43 24.62 -1.61 5.21
C ALA A 43 23.40 -0.66 5.29
N GLY A 44 23.63 0.66 5.21
CA GLY A 44 22.57 1.66 5.18
C GLY A 44 21.69 1.54 3.93
N THR A 45 22.31 1.30 2.77
CA THR A 45 21.61 1.08 1.49
C THR A 45 20.74 -0.17 1.56
N LYS A 46 21.29 -1.29 2.04
CA LYS A 46 20.57 -2.56 2.23
C LYS A 46 19.41 -2.42 3.23
N LEU A 47 19.63 -1.71 4.35
CA LEU A 47 18.58 -1.50 5.35
C LEU A 47 17.42 -0.67 4.78
N ARG A 48 17.74 0.45 4.12
CA ARG A 48 16.74 1.29 3.47
C ARG A 48 16.02 0.55 2.35
N GLN A 49 16.74 -0.23 1.55
CA GLN A 49 16.15 -1.04 0.49
C GLN A 49 15.22 -2.12 1.06
N GLY A 50 15.65 -2.77 2.14
CA GLY A 50 14.92 -3.82 2.83
C GLY A 50 13.65 -3.35 3.53
N ILE A 51 13.65 -2.16 4.12
CA ILE A 51 12.54 -1.66 4.95
C ILE A 51 11.62 -0.72 4.19
N VAL A 52 12.17 0.16 3.37
CA VAL A 52 11.44 1.33 2.86
C VAL A 52 11.25 1.25 1.36
N ASP A 53 12.33 1.01 0.62
CA ASP A 53 12.39 1.28 -0.81
C ASP A 53 13.09 0.15 -1.56
N GLN A 54 12.32 -0.81 -2.03
CA GLN A 54 12.85 -1.96 -2.76
C GLN A 54 13.68 -1.60 -4.00
N PHE A 55 13.61 -0.37 -4.53
CA PHE A 55 14.38 0.08 -5.69
C PHE A 55 15.53 1.01 -5.33
N HIS A 56 15.83 1.20 -4.04
CA HIS A 56 16.75 2.23 -3.56
C HIS A 56 18.12 2.20 -4.23
N SER A 57 18.65 1.00 -4.53
CA SER A 57 19.95 0.84 -5.18
C SER A 57 19.99 1.41 -6.60
N LEU A 58 18.87 1.54 -7.32
CA LEU A 58 18.84 2.18 -8.63
C LEU A 58 19.26 3.66 -8.52
N ASN A 59 18.75 4.38 -7.52
CA ASN A 59 19.15 5.76 -7.28
C ASN A 59 20.49 5.89 -6.54
N LYS A 60 20.80 4.98 -5.60
CA LYS A 60 21.96 5.12 -4.72
C LYS A 60 23.24 4.54 -5.30
N ILE A 61 23.17 3.37 -5.93
CA ILE A 61 24.31 2.65 -6.49
C ILE A 61 24.48 3.03 -7.95
N LEU A 62 23.44 2.85 -8.77
CA LEU A 62 23.50 3.20 -10.20
C LEU A 62 23.49 4.71 -10.47
N LYS A 63 23.14 5.52 -9.47
CA LYS A 63 22.96 6.99 -9.59
C LYS A 63 21.95 7.37 -10.68
N ASP A 64 21.03 6.47 -11.00
CA ASP A 64 20.03 6.66 -12.04
C ASP A 64 18.66 6.97 -11.40
N LYS A 65 18.41 8.27 -11.25
CA LYS A 65 17.13 8.75 -10.73
C LYS A 65 15.98 8.44 -11.69
N GLN A 66 16.23 8.39 -13.00
CA GLN A 66 15.18 8.13 -13.99
C GLN A 66 14.72 6.67 -13.92
N ALA A 67 15.65 5.70 -13.89
CA ALA A 67 15.34 4.28 -13.67
C ALA A 67 14.58 4.08 -12.36
N TRP A 68 15.02 4.76 -11.29
CA TRP A 68 14.36 4.71 -9.99
C TRP A 68 12.91 5.26 -10.02
N MET A 69 12.68 6.39 -10.70
CA MET A 69 11.34 6.97 -10.86
C MET A 69 10.44 6.06 -11.71
N MET A 70 10.93 5.56 -12.84
CA MET A 70 10.22 4.62 -13.71
C MET A 70 9.82 3.37 -12.94
N ALA A 71 10.76 2.76 -12.21
CA ALA A 71 10.53 1.57 -11.39
C ALA A 71 9.37 1.75 -10.39
N HIS A 72 9.29 2.91 -9.72
CA HIS A 72 8.19 3.20 -8.80
C HIS A 72 6.84 3.35 -9.51
N LEU A 73 6.82 3.95 -10.69
CA LEU A 73 5.61 4.16 -11.48
C LEU A 73 5.13 2.88 -12.18
N THR A 74 5.95 1.83 -12.31
CA THR A 74 5.52 0.54 -12.90
C THR A 74 4.34 -0.12 -12.17
N LYS A 75 4.14 0.18 -10.88
CA LYS A 75 2.99 -0.29 -10.09
C LYS A 75 1.72 0.55 -10.30
N SER A 76 1.62 1.28 -11.42
CA SER A 76 0.47 2.09 -11.81
C SER A 76 -0.21 1.60 -13.09
N ASP A 77 0.18 0.43 -13.60
CA ASP A 77 -0.41 -0.26 -14.75
C ASP A 77 -1.96 -0.30 -14.74
N THR A 78 -2.54 -0.62 -13.58
CA THR A 78 -3.99 -0.54 -13.32
C THR A 78 -4.58 0.85 -13.57
N GLY A 79 -3.87 1.91 -13.17
CA GLY A 79 -4.30 3.29 -13.35
C GLY A 79 -4.32 3.71 -14.82
N VAL A 80 -3.33 3.27 -15.60
CA VAL A 80 -3.29 3.50 -17.04
C VAL A 80 -4.47 2.81 -17.73
N LEU A 81 -4.75 1.54 -17.41
CA LEU A 81 -5.91 0.84 -17.97
C LEU A 81 -7.22 1.55 -17.59
N MET A 82 -7.39 1.92 -16.32
CA MET A 82 -8.61 2.62 -15.87
C MET A 82 -8.76 4.00 -16.53
N THR A 83 -7.65 4.65 -16.87
CA THR A 83 -7.65 5.89 -17.66
C THR A 83 -8.09 5.63 -19.09
N ALA A 84 -7.60 4.58 -19.74
CA ALA A 84 -8.09 4.15 -21.05
C ALA A 84 -9.60 3.89 -21.04
N ILE A 85 -10.10 3.29 -19.95
CA ILE A 85 -11.52 2.98 -19.79
C ILE A 85 -12.39 4.22 -19.60
N ASN A 86 -11.94 5.19 -18.78
CA ASN A 86 -12.81 6.28 -18.29
C ASN A 86 -12.47 7.68 -18.83
N VAL A 87 -11.28 7.86 -19.44
CA VAL A 87 -10.79 9.18 -19.82
C VAL A 87 -10.44 9.30 -21.29
N GLY A 88 -9.60 8.41 -21.83
CA GLY A 88 -9.14 8.55 -23.21
C GLY A 88 -7.94 7.68 -23.54
N MET A 89 -7.48 7.72 -24.79
CA MET A 89 -6.38 6.91 -25.31
C MET A 89 -5.06 7.23 -24.61
N PRO A 90 -4.39 6.22 -24.00
CA PRO A 90 -3.11 6.42 -23.36
C PRO A 90 -1.99 6.55 -24.42
N ILE A 91 -1.02 7.41 -24.15
CA ILE A 91 0.17 7.60 -25.00
C ILE A 91 1.42 7.64 -24.13
N LEU A 92 2.56 7.19 -24.66
CA LEU A 92 3.85 7.36 -23.98
C LEU A 92 4.47 8.71 -24.37
N ASP A 93 4.67 9.57 -23.37
CA ASP A 93 5.38 10.85 -23.47
C ASP A 93 6.91 10.60 -23.64
N PRO A 94 7.67 11.51 -24.29
CA PRO A 94 9.11 11.36 -24.45
C PRO A 94 9.90 11.16 -23.15
N SER A 95 9.39 11.63 -22.01
CA SER A 95 10.01 11.38 -20.69
C SER A 95 9.89 9.91 -20.24
N GLY A 96 9.05 9.13 -20.90
CA GLY A 96 8.75 7.74 -20.54
C GLY A 96 7.57 7.58 -19.58
N ALA A 97 6.88 8.66 -19.25
CA ALA A 97 5.61 8.59 -18.53
C ALA A 97 4.43 8.36 -19.47
N VAL A 98 3.35 7.80 -18.95
CA VAL A 98 2.09 7.73 -19.68
C VAL A 98 1.35 9.06 -19.56
N ASP A 99 0.75 9.49 -20.66
CA ASP A 99 -0.13 10.64 -20.78
C ASP A 99 -1.43 10.23 -21.50
N ILE A 100 -2.35 11.18 -21.70
CA ILE A 100 -3.59 10.98 -22.44
C ILE A 100 -3.56 11.82 -23.72
N LYS A 101 -3.93 11.21 -24.85
CA LYS A 101 -4.15 11.94 -26.11
C LYS A 101 -5.34 12.89 -25.93
N GLU A 102 -5.08 14.19 -26.00
CA GLU A 102 -6.10 15.23 -25.84
C GLU A 102 -7.23 15.05 -26.87
N GLY A 103 -8.49 15.16 -26.43
CA GLY A 103 -9.67 14.99 -27.28
C GLY A 103 -9.98 13.56 -27.72
N SER A 104 -9.20 12.56 -27.30
CA SER A 104 -9.50 11.16 -27.59
C SER A 104 -10.68 10.62 -26.77
N LYS A 105 -11.40 9.66 -27.34
CA LYS A 105 -12.50 8.96 -26.65
C LYS A 105 -11.96 7.86 -25.73
N SER A 106 -12.59 7.72 -24.57
CA SER A 106 -12.41 6.59 -23.66
C SER A 106 -13.17 5.35 -24.13
N LEU A 107 -12.80 4.16 -23.62
CA LEU A 107 -13.57 2.94 -23.91
C LEU A 107 -15.05 3.08 -23.54
N LYS A 108 -15.34 3.75 -22.42
CA LYS A 108 -16.72 4.00 -21.99
C LYS A 108 -17.49 4.86 -22.99
N GLU A 109 -16.87 5.90 -23.54
CA GLU A 109 -17.50 6.76 -24.55
C GLU A 109 -17.66 6.04 -25.89
N ILE A 110 -16.72 5.16 -26.26
CA ILE A 110 -16.77 4.35 -27.47
C ILE A 110 -17.93 3.34 -27.41
N LEU A 111 -18.11 2.69 -26.26
CA LEU A 111 -19.12 1.63 -26.10
C LEU A 111 -20.50 2.17 -25.67
N ALA A 112 -20.60 3.36 -25.09
CA ALA A 112 -21.87 3.92 -24.62
C ALA A 112 -23.00 3.97 -25.68
N PRO A 113 -22.73 4.32 -26.96
CA PRO A 113 -23.74 4.31 -28.02
C PRO A 113 -24.37 2.93 -28.31
N LEU A 114 -23.67 1.82 -28.01
CA LEU A 114 -24.19 0.47 -28.22
C LEU A 114 -25.31 0.12 -27.22
N GLY A 115 -25.32 0.74 -26.04
CA GLY A 115 -26.32 0.48 -25.01
C GLY A 115 -26.41 -1.00 -24.63
N ASN A 116 -27.55 -1.62 -24.90
CA ASN A 116 -27.80 -3.04 -24.60
C ASN A 116 -27.24 -3.99 -25.68
N GLU A 117 -26.73 -3.48 -26.80
CA GLU A 117 -26.22 -4.27 -27.94
C GLU A 117 -24.72 -4.62 -27.77
N LEU A 118 -24.12 -4.38 -26.60
CA LEU A 118 -22.69 -4.63 -26.40
C LEU A 118 -22.33 -6.11 -26.60
N ASP A 119 -23.14 -7.02 -26.08
CA ASP A 119 -22.87 -8.47 -26.20
C ASP A 119 -23.00 -8.93 -27.67
N ASP A 120 -24.00 -8.40 -28.38
CA ASP A 120 -24.20 -8.66 -29.81
C ASP A 120 -23.05 -8.08 -30.66
N PHE A 121 -22.57 -6.89 -30.30
CA PHE A 121 -21.40 -6.28 -30.91
C PHE A 121 -20.14 -7.13 -30.68
N LEU A 122 -19.89 -7.60 -29.46
CA LEU A 122 -18.74 -8.47 -29.15
C LEU A 122 -18.83 -9.82 -29.90
N ALA A 123 -20.03 -10.40 -29.98
CA ALA A 123 -20.27 -11.62 -30.75
C ALA A 123 -20.09 -11.40 -32.26
N TRP A 124 -20.56 -10.26 -32.79
CA TRP A 124 -20.35 -9.86 -34.18
C TRP A 124 -18.86 -9.74 -34.51
N ILE A 125 -18.07 -9.11 -33.63
CA ILE A 125 -16.63 -9.04 -33.79
C ILE A 125 -15.99 -10.44 -33.80
N ALA A 126 -16.36 -11.28 -32.84
CA ALA A 126 -15.84 -12.64 -32.75
C ALA A 126 -16.10 -13.43 -34.02
N ALA A 127 -17.30 -13.32 -34.60
CA ALA A 127 -17.66 -13.95 -35.85
C ALA A 127 -16.79 -13.47 -37.02
N ASN A 128 -16.58 -12.15 -37.16
CA ASN A 128 -15.70 -11.60 -38.20
C ASN A 128 -14.24 -12.08 -38.03
N ARG A 129 -13.76 -12.23 -36.80
CA ARG A 129 -12.42 -12.78 -36.53
C ARG A 129 -12.33 -14.27 -36.82
N SER A 130 -13.34 -15.04 -36.45
CA SER A 130 -13.41 -16.48 -36.66
C SER A 130 -13.41 -16.85 -38.14
N GLU A 131 -14.00 -16.02 -39.01
CA GLU A 131 -13.86 -16.19 -40.46
C GLU A 131 -12.40 -16.14 -40.91
N LYS A 132 -11.63 -15.15 -40.44
CA LYS A 132 -10.19 -15.04 -40.71
C LYS A 132 -9.42 -16.25 -40.14
N LEU A 133 -9.69 -16.65 -38.89
CA LEU A 133 -9.06 -17.83 -38.29
C LEU A 133 -9.40 -19.14 -39.03
N MET A 134 -10.60 -19.23 -39.60
CA MET A 134 -11.03 -20.36 -40.42
C MET A 134 -10.19 -20.43 -41.70
N THR A 135 -9.97 -19.30 -42.37
CA THR A 135 -9.07 -19.26 -43.56
C THR A 135 -7.63 -19.62 -43.24
N GLU A 136 -7.17 -19.36 -42.02
CA GLU A 136 -5.83 -19.69 -41.54
C GLU A 136 -5.72 -21.14 -40.98
N GLY A 137 -6.81 -21.92 -40.98
CA GLY A 137 -6.84 -23.29 -40.43
C GLY A 137 -6.73 -23.38 -38.91
N ARG A 138 -7.06 -22.28 -38.20
CA ARG A 138 -6.86 -22.10 -36.75
C ARG A 138 -8.17 -21.98 -35.95
N GLU A 139 -9.31 -21.97 -36.63
CA GLU A 139 -10.64 -21.93 -36.01
C GLU A 139 -11.09 -23.33 -35.57
N HIS A 140 -11.55 -23.45 -34.33
CA HIS A 140 -11.90 -24.72 -33.69
C HIS A 140 -13.17 -24.66 -32.83
N LEU A 141 -13.83 -23.51 -32.77
CA LEU A 141 -14.99 -23.23 -31.91
C LEU A 141 -16.29 -23.07 -32.69
N PHE A 142 -16.26 -22.38 -33.83
CA PHE A 142 -17.46 -22.07 -34.61
C PHE A 142 -17.48 -22.76 -35.97
N THR A 143 -18.66 -23.21 -36.40
CA THR A 143 -18.87 -23.69 -37.77
C THR A 143 -19.00 -22.52 -38.75
N PRO A 144 -18.79 -22.73 -40.07
CA PRO A 144 -19.01 -21.69 -41.09
C PRO A 144 -20.41 -21.06 -41.02
N GLU A 145 -21.44 -21.85 -40.71
CA GLU A 145 -22.82 -21.38 -40.59
C GLU A 145 -23.00 -20.47 -39.36
N GLN A 146 -22.38 -20.83 -38.23
CA GLN A 146 -22.40 -20.02 -37.01
C GLN A 146 -21.64 -18.69 -37.21
N ILE A 147 -20.52 -18.73 -37.93
CA ILE A 147 -19.77 -17.53 -38.32
C ILE A 147 -20.63 -16.61 -39.20
N ALA A 148 -21.26 -17.16 -40.23
CA ALA A 148 -22.14 -16.41 -41.11
C ALA A 148 -23.31 -15.76 -40.33
N ALA A 149 -23.93 -16.49 -39.41
CA ALA A 149 -25.00 -15.97 -38.56
C ALA A 149 -24.51 -14.90 -37.57
N GLY A 150 -23.35 -15.06 -36.95
CA GLY A 150 -22.78 -14.06 -36.05
C GLY A 150 -22.45 -12.76 -36.77
N LYS A 151 -22.02 -12.83 -38.03
CA LYS A 151 -21.75 -11.65 -38.87
C LYS A 151 -23.00 -10.84 -39.22
N THR A 152 -24.22 -11.40 -39.07
CA THR A 152 -25.47 -10.66 -39.30
C THR A 152 -25.97 -9.89 -38.07
N LEU A 153 -25.31 -10.02 -36.91
CA LEU A 153 -25.73 -9.34 -35.67
C LEU A 153 -25.66 -7.80 -35.74
N ASN A 154 -25.00 -7.23 -36.75
CA ASN A 154 -24.96 -5.78 -36.99
C ASN A 154 -26.07 -5.27 -37.93
N GLN A 155 -26.94 -6.15 -38.44
CA GLN A 155 -27.93 -5.77 -39.46
C GLN A 155 -28.86 -4.64 -38.97
N GLY A 156 -28.97 -3.58 -39.78
CA GLY A 156 -29.72 -2.36 -39.44
C GLY A 156 -29.01 -1.40 -38.48
N ARG A 157 -27.78 -1.73 -38.07
CA ARG A 157 -26.92 -0.94 -37.16
C ARG A 157 -25.46 -0.92 -37.63
N GLU A 158 -25.23 -1.12 -38.92
CA GLU A 158 -23.92 -1.33 -39.52
C GLU A 158 -22.96 -0.17 -39.24
N GLU A 159 -23.40 1.08 -39.47
CA GLU A 159 -22.58 2.29 -39.24
C GLU A 159 -22.17 2.44 -37.77
N LEU A 160 -23.06 2.09 -36.84
CA LEU A 160 -22.80 2.15 -35.40
C LEU A 160 -21.73 1.12 -35.01
N TYR A 161 -21.88 -0.13 -35.47
CA TYR A 161 -20.95 -1.22 -35.16
C TYR A 161 -19.59 -0.96 -35.80
N ASP A 162 -19.54 -0.49 -37.04
CA ASP A 162 -18.28 -0.15 -37.71
C ASP A 162 -17.57 1.04 -37.04
N THR A 163 -18.31 2.06 -36.62
CA THR A 163 -17.74 3.19 -35.87
C THR A 163 -17.17 2.73 -34.53
N ALA A 164 -17.95 1.97 -33.76
CA ALA A 164 -17.52 1.43 -32.47
C ALA A 164 -16.29 0.51 -32.61
N ARG A 165 -16.27 -0.36 -33.63
CA ARG A 165 -15.13 -1.22 -33.94
C ARG A 165 -13.88 -0.42 -34.25
N ARG A 166 -13.96 0.56 -35.16
CA ARG A 166 -12.81 1.39 -35.56
C ARG A 166 -12.24 2.15 -34.37
N GLU A 167 -13.09 2.79 -33.57
CA GLU A 167 -12.65 3.56 -32.40
C GLU A 167 -12.05 2.66 -31.32
N PHE A 168 -12.61 1.46 -31.12
CA PHE A 168 -12.05 0.46 -30.22
C PHE A 168 -10.68 -0.06 -30.70
N GLU A 169 -10.55 -0.35 -31.99
CA GLU A 169 -9.28 -0.76 -32.60
C GLU A 169 -8.23 0.35 -32.50
N GLU A 170 -8.60 1.62 -32.67
CA GLU A 170 -7.70 2.77 -32.46
C GLU A 170 -7.22 2.83 -31.00
N LEU A 171 -8.12 2.60 -30.03
CA LEU A 171 -7.76 2.54 -28.61
C LEU A 171 -6.81 1.36 -28.31
N GLY A 172 -7.06 0.19 -28.88
CA GLY A 172 -6.18 -0.98 -28.77
C GLY A 172 -4.81 -0.77 -29.44
N ALA A 173 -4.77 -0.06 -30.56
CA ALA A 173 -3.54 0.32 -31.24
C ALA A 173 -2.68 1.26 -30.37
N ALA A 174 -3.30 2.24 -29.69
CA ALA A 174 -2.59 3.13 -28.77
C ALA A 174 -1.88 2.36 -27.63
N ILE A 175 -2.48 1.27 -27.14
CA ILE A 175 -1.89 0.41 -26.11
C ILE A 175 -0.75 -0.44 -26.68
N THR A 176 -0.90 -0.91 -27.91
CA THR A 176 0.17 -1.60 -28.64
C THR A 176 1.37 -0.67 -28.88
N ASP A 177 1.12 0.60 -29.21
CA ASP A 177 2.17 1.61 -29.40
C ASP A 177 2.98 1.86 -28.13
N ILE A 178 2.36 1.77 -26.94
CA ILE A 178 3.11 1.82 -25.68
C ILE A 178 4.07 0.64 -25.58
N ALA A 179 3.64 -0.58 -25.96
CA ALA A 179 4.51 -1.76 -25.96
C ALA A 179 5.70 -1.63 -26.95
N VAL A 180 5.48 -1.01 -28.11
CA VAL A 180 6.57 -0.68 -29.05
C VAL A 180 7.52 0.36 -28.46
N LYS A 181 7.00 1.51 -27.99
CA LYS A 181 7.81 2.61 -27.46
C LYS A 181 8.61 2.23 -26.22
N THR A 182 8.14 1.23 -25.47
CA THR A 182 8.85 0.63 -24.32
C THR A 182 9.83 -0.49 -24.71
N ASN A 183 10.01 -0.73 -26.01
CA ASN A 183 10.86 -1.77 -26.60
C ASN A 183 10.45 -3.22 -26.30
N LEU A 184 9.27 -3.42 -25.70
CA LEU A 184 8.75 -4.76 -25.40
C LEU A 184 8.47 -5.54 -26.69
N VAL A 185 8.02 -4.84 -27.73
CA VAL A 185 7.55 -5.39 -29.01
C VAL A 185 8.21 -4.61 -30.16
N ASN A 186 8.45 -5.26 -31.30
CA ASN A 186 8.91 -4.58 -32.51
C ASN A 186 7.73 -4.11 -33.38
N GLU A 187 7.98 -3.14 -34.26
CA GLU A 187 6.94 -2.55 -35.10
C GLU A 187 6.26 -3.58 -36.04
N GLU A 188 7.01 -4.55 -36.56
CA GLU A 188 6.45 -5.59 -37.43
C GLU A 188 5.44 -6.49 -36.70
N GLU A 189 5.74 -6.84 -35.45
CA GLU A 189 4.86 -7.62 -34.59
C GLU A 189 3.63 -6.83 -34.15
N ALA A 190 3.83 -5.55 -33.81
CA ALA A 190 2.73 -4.63 -33.52
C ALA A 190 1.80 -4.48 -34.72
N GLN A 191 2.33 -4.31 -35.93
CA GLN A 191 1.56 -4.18 -37.15
C GLN A 191 0.72 -5.43 -37.42
N ARG A 192 1.29 -6.64 -37.23
CA ARG A 192 0.52 -7.88 -37.31
C ARG A 192 -0.63 -7.90 -36.31
N TRP A 193 -0.44 -7.45 -35.07
CA TRP A 193 -1.53 -7.39 -34.08
C TRP A 193 -2.60 -6.38 -34.46
N ARG A 194 -2.23 -5.21 -35.01
CA ARG A 194 -3.19 -4.22 -35.52
C ARG A 194 -4.02 -4.80 -36.68
N GLU A 195 -3.41 -5.59 -37.56
CA GLU A 195 -4.10 -6.30 -38.65
C GLU A 195 -4.96 -7.49 -38.18
N GLU A 196 -4.69 -8.03 -36.99
CA GLU A 196 -5.55 -9.01 -36.33
C GLU A 196 -6.83 -8.38 -35.73
N GLY A 197 -6.84 -7.05 -35.55
CA GLY A 197 -8.00 -6.26 -35.16
C GLY A 197 -8.39 -6.36 -33.69
N PHE A 198 -9.68 -6.21 -33.40
CA PHE A 198 -10.30 -6.13 -32.07
C PHE A 198 -9.90 -7.26 -31.09
N TYR A 199 -9.48 -8.41 -31.59
CA TYR A 199 -9.11 -9.57 -30.77
C TYR A 199 -7.64 -9.94 -30.97
N VAL A 200 -6.79 -9.35 -30.14
CA VAL A 200 -5.45 -9.87 -29.89
C VAL A 200 -5.60 -11.02 -28.89
N PRO A 201 -5.13 -12.24 -29.18
CA PRO A 201 -5.38 -13.39 -28.33
C PRO A 201 -4.44 -13.47 -27.14
N PHE A 202 -4.92 -13.97 -26.01
CA PHE A 202 -4.13 -13.96 -24.79
C PHE A 202 -4.23 -15.18 -23.92
N TYR A 203 -3.18 -15.29 -23.11
CA TYR A 203 -3.19 -15.83 -21.75
C TYR A 203 -4.34 -16.81 -21.51
N ARG A 204 -4.10 -18.05 -21.90
CA ARG A 204 -4.81 -19.14 -21.25
C ARG A 204 -4.43 -19.06 -19.78
N MET A 205 -5.41 -18.76 -18.92
CA MET A 205 -5.26 -18.72 -17.46
C MET A 205 -4.66 -19.99 -16.83
N LEU A 206 -4.42 -21.04 -17.63
CA LEU A 206 -3.89 -22.34 -17.22
C LEU A 206 -2.41 -22.56 -17.62
N GLU A 207 -1.84 -21.85 -18.60
CA GLU A 207 -0.48 -22.17 -19.08
C GLU A 207 0.65 -21.60 -18.20
N GLU A 208 0.34 -20.69 -17.27
CA GLU A 208 1.30 -20.25 -16.27
C GLU A 208 1.53 -21.30 -15.18
N GLN A 209 0.58 -22.19 -14.86
CA GLN A 209 0.86 -23.29 -13.92
C GLN A 209 1.86 -24.30 -14.48
N GLU A 210 1.89 -24.52 -15.79
CA GLU A 210 2.83 -25.46 -16.41
C GLU A 210 4.17 -24.82 -16.76
N THR A 211 4.20 -23.54 -17.16
CA THR A 211 5.47 -22.84 -17.43
C THR A 211 6.15 -22.24 -16.20
N SER A 212 5.48 -22.26 -15.04
CA SER A 212 6.10 -22.03 -13.72
C SER A 212 6.93 -23.21 -13.21
N ARG A 213 7.04 -24.32 -13.96
CA ARG A 213 8.02 -25.39 -13.70
C ARG A 213 9.43 -25.04 -14.18
N ARG A 214 9.86 -23.78 -14.01
CA ARG A 214 11.28 -23.36 -14.17
C ARG A 214 11.86 -22.95 -12.83
N GLY A 215 11.99 -23.91 -11.93
CA GLY A 215 12.75 -23.82 -10.66
C GLY A 215 12.36 -22.68 -9.71
N PRO A 216 12.88 -22.68 -8.46
CA PRO A 216 12.61 -21.63 -7.47
C PRO A 216 13.20 -20.24 -7.78
N GLY A 217 13.54 -19.92 -9.04
CA GLY A 217 14.35 -18.75 -9.41
C GLY A 217 13.75 -17.78 -10.44
N ASN A 218 12.66 -18.11 -11.15
CA ASN A 218 12.10 -17.23 -12.19
C ASN A 218 10.87 -16.48 -11.69
N ILE A 219 11.12 -15.44 -10.88
CA ILE A 219 10.08 -14.54 -10.38
C ILE A 219 10.15 -13.23 -11.20
N ASN A 220 9.07 -12.87 -11.92
CA ASN A 220 9.07 -11.75 -12.87
C ASN A 220 9.26 -10.39 -12.16
N GLY A 221 10.43 -9.77 -12.35
CA GLY A 221 10.82 -8.46 -11.80
C GLY A 221 10.45 -7.28 -12.71
N LEU A 222 11.30 -6.25 -12.75
CA LEU A 222 11.33 -5.25 -13.83
C LEU A 222 11.81 -5.87 -15.15
N THR A 223 12.62 -6.93 -15.05
CA THR A 223 13.18 -7.70 -16.16
C THR A 223 12.38 -8.97 -16.42
N ASN A 224 12.80 -9.72 -17.42
CA ASN A 224 12.20 -10.98 -17.86
C ASN A 224 10.75 -10.81 -18.35
N GLN A 225 10.43 -9.63 -18.90
CA GLN A 225 9.09 -9.31 -19.39
C GLN A 225 8.85 -9.93 -20.77
N GLN A 226 7.63 -10.41 -20.98
CA GLN A 226 7.16 -10.95 -22.25
C GLN A 226 5.91 -10.19 -22.67
N ALA A 227 5.69 -10.05 -23.99
CA ALA A 227 4.43 -9.57 -24.51
C ALA A 227 3.45 -10.74 -24.64
N TYR A 228 3.39 -11.44 -25.77
CA TYR A 228 2.59 -12.67 -25.89
C TYR A 228 3.41 -13.83 -26.43
N LYS A 229 2.91 -15.04 -26.20
CA LYS A 229 3.37 -16.24 -26.93
C LYS A 229 2.58 -16.38 -28.23
N LYS A 230 3.22 -16.93 -29.27
CA LYS A 230 2.55 -17.25 -30.54
C LYS A 230 1.32 -18.12 -30.29
N LEU A 231 0.24 -17.79 -31.00
CA LEU A 231 -1.02 -18.51 -30.98
C LEU A 231 -0.87 -19.96 -31.45
N LYS A 232 -1.16 -20.89 -30.54
CA LYS A 232 -1.39 -22.31 -30.88
C LYS A 232 -2.89 -22.53 -30.70
N GLY A 233 -3.66 -22.74 -31.77
CA GLY A 233 -5.12 -22.90 -31.72
C GLY A 233 -5.60 -23.76 -30.53
N GLY A 234 -6.72 -23.40 -29.90
CA GLY A 234 -7.23 -24.03 -28.67
C GLY A 234 -8.65 -24.54 -28.81
N LYS A 235 -9.01 -25.56 -28.02
CA LYS A 235 -10.35 -26.17 -27.98
C LYS A 235 -11.21 -25.72 -26.79
N SER A 236 -10.72 -24.79 -25.96
CA SER A 236 -11.42 -24.32 -24.74
C SER A 236 -12.45 -23.25 -25.08
N GLN A 237 -13.54 -23.17 -24.31
CA GLN A 237 -14.54 -22.10 -24.43
C GLN A 237 -13.90 -20.72 -24.17
N LEU A 238 -14.37 -19.71 -24.89
CA LEU A 238 -13.97 -18.30 -24.68
C LEU A 238 -14.59 -17.81 -23.37
N ASP A 239 -13.76 -17.27 -22.48
CA ASP A 239 -14.24 -16.40 -21.38
C ASP A 239 -14.76 -15.07 -21.98
N ASP A 240 -15.37 -14.19 -21.19
CA ASP A 240 -15.90 -12.89 -21.66
C ASP A 240 -14.85 -12.11 -22.47
N LEU A 241 -15.17 -11.80 -23.73
CA LEU A 241 -14.25 -11.20 -24.71
C LEU A 241 -13.71 -9.84 -24.26
N LEU A 242 -14.58 -9.03 -23.64
CA LEU A 242 -14.20 -7.73 -23.12
C LEU A 242 -13.24 -7.89 -21.93
N THR A 243 -13.56 -8.78 -20.99
CA THR A 243 -12.70 -9.10 -19.85
C THR A 243 -11.32 -9.55 -20.29
N ASN A 244 -11.25 -10.45 -21.27
CA ASN A 244 -9.97 -10.86 -21.85
C ASN A 244 -9.24 -9.64 -22.39
N THR A 245 -9.84 -8.87 -23.31
CA THR A 245 -9.21 -7.69 -23.93
C THR A 245 -8.70 -6.65 -22.91
N LEU A 246 -9.36 -6.49 -21.77
CA LEU A 246 -8.90 -5.60 -20.72
C LEU A 246 -7.72 -6.15 -19.91
N LEU A 247 -7.75 -7.43 -19.53
CA LEU A 247 -6.60 -8.11 -18.90
C LEU A 247 -5.36 -8.05 -19.78
N ASN A 248 -5.64 -8.11 -21.06
CA ASN A 248 -4.71 -8.16 -22.15
C ASN A 248 -3.95 -6.85 -22.31
N TRP A 249 -4.71 -5.77 -22.49
CA TRP A 249 -4.19 -4.42 -22.49
C TRP A 249 -3.38 -4.10 -21.24
N ASN A 250 -3.87 -4.50 -20.05
CA ASN A 250 -3.09 -4.32 -18.84
C ASN A 250 -1.75 -5.06 -18.87
N HIS A 251 -1.71 -6.29 -19.38
CA HIS A 251 -0.47 -7.04 -19.47
C HIS A 251 0.56 -6.31 -20.34
N LEU A 252 0.20 -5.83 -21.53
CA LEU A 252 1.11 -5.04 -22.36
C LEU A 252 1.62 -3.79 -21.67
N ILE A 253 0.71 -3.03 -21.04
CA ILE A 253 1.07 -1.81 -20.33
C ILE A 253 2.07 -2.16 -19.21
N SER A 254 1.72 -3.14 -18.38
CA SER A 254 2.55 -3.53 -17.23
C SER A 254 3.92 -4.07 -17.67
N ALA A 255 3.97 -4.96 -18.65
CA ALA A 255 5.18 -5.56 -19.18
C ALA A 255 6.05 -4.51 -19.88
N GLY A 256 5.43 -3.59 -20.62
CA GLY A 256 6.11 -2.50 -21.31
C GLY A 256 6.78 -1.53 -20.33
N LEU A 257 6.01 -0.99 -19.39
CA LEU A 257 6.55 -0.05 -18.38
C LEU A 257 7.63 -0.70 -17.51
N ARG A 258 7.48 -1.98 -17.16
CA ARG A 258 8.52 -2.75 -16.45
C ARG A 258 9.77 -2.95 -17.31
N ASN A 259 9.60 -3.34 -18.57
CA ASN A 259 10.70 -3.52 -19.51
C ASN A 259 11.49 -2.23 -19.69
N GLN A 260 10.81 -1.08 -19.84
CA GLN A 260 11.44 0.22 -19.94
C GLN A 260 12.28 0.55 -18.71
N ALA A 261 11.72 0.37 -17.51
CA ALA A 261 12.44 0.62 -16.25
C ALA A 261 13.63 -0.34 -16.07
N GLY A 262 13.44 -1.62 -16.38
CA GLY A 262 14.49 -2.65 -16.32
C GLY A 262 15.61 -2.39 -17.33
N LYS A 263 15.27 -2.03 -18.57
CA LYS A 263 16.23 -1.69 -19.62
C LYS A 263 17.09 -0.51 -19.19
N LYS A 264 16.46 0.57 -18.73
CA LYS A 264 17.19 1.75 -18.25
C LYS A 264 18.12 1.43 -17.07
N ALA A 265 17.68 0.61 -16.13
CA ALA A 265 18.51 0.17 -15.01
C ALA A 265 19.71 -0.69 -15.45
N LEU A 266 19.52 -1.61 -16.40
CA LEU A 266 20.59 -2.48 -16.90
C LEU A 266 21.61 -1.74 -17.77
N GLU A 267 21.17 -0.80 -18.59
CA GLU A 267 22.06 0.10 -19.34
C GLU A 267 22.97 0.87 -18.38
N SER A 268 22.41 1.48 -17.32
CA SER A 268 23.18 2.18 -16.31
C SER A 268 24.11 1.25 -15.50
N ALA A 269 23.70 0.00 -15.26
CA ALA A 269 24.56 -1.00 -14.61
C ALA A 269 25.71 -1.45 -15.52
N GLU A 270 25.48 -1.58 -16.83
CA GLU A 270 26.49 -1.89 -17.85
C GLU A 270 27.51 -0.75 -17.97
N GLU A 271 27.05 0.50 -18.05
CA GLU A 271 27.92 1.69 -18.06
C GLU A 271 28.83 1.78 -16.82
N MET A 272 28.36 1.25 -15.68
CA MET A 272 29.13 1.18 -14.44
C MET A 272 29.99 -0.08 -14.29
N GLY A 273 29.96 -0.99 -15.27
CA GLY A 273 30.68 -2.27 -15.24
C GLY A 273 30.15 -3.28 -14.21
N MET A 274 28.93 -3.06 -13.71
CA MET A 274 28.23 -3.95 -12.76
C MET A 274 27.35 -4.99 -13.45
N ALA A 275 27.04 -4.78 -14.73
CA ALA A 275 26.37 -5.76 -15.57
C ALA A 275 27.17 -5.98 -16.85
N THR A 276 27.26 -7.23 -17.29
CA THR A 276 27.84 -7.59 -18.57
C THR A 276 26.72 -7.99 -19.50
N ARG A 277 26.56 -7.27 -20.61
CA ARG A 277 25.66 -7.69 -21.68
C ARG A 277 26.17 -9.00 -22.27
N LEU A 278 25.34 -10.02 -22.25
CA LEU A 278 25.63 -11.30 -22.86
C LEU A 278 25.32 -11.18 -24.36
N THR A 279 26.31 -10.71 -25.11
CA THR A 279 26.23 -10.63 -26.57
C THR A 279 26.59 -11.99 -27.16
N GLY A 280 25.56 -12.72 -27.58
CA GLY A 280 25.75 -14.00 -28.23
C GLY A 280 24.44 -14.72 -28.44
N LYS A 281 24.06 -14.90 -29.70
CA LYS A 281 23.10 -15.91 -30.11
C LYS A 281 23.77 -16.78 -31.15
N ALA A 282 23.87 -18.06 -30.85
CA ALA A 282 24.19 -19.07 -31.86
C ALA A 282 22.89 -19.33 -32.62
N PHE A 283 22.82 -18.86 -33.86
CA PHE A 283 21.70 -19.17 -34.74
C PHE A 283 22.16 -20.09 -35.84
N TRP A 284 21.33 -21.07 -36.14
CA TRP A 284 21.55 -21.94 -37.27
C TRP A 284 21.04 -21.25 -38.54
N LYS A 285 21.93 -21.05 -39.51
CA LYS A 285 21.55 -20.60 -40.84
C LYS A 285 21.27 -21.82 -41.72
N GLU A 286 20.01 -21.99 -42.09
CA GLU A 286 19.54 -23.11 -42.89
C GLU A 286 20.20 -23.17 -44.28
N GLU A 287 20.48 -22.02 -44.88
CA GLU A 287 21.09 -21.89 -46.20
C GLU A 287 22.61 -22.17 -46.20
N GLU A 288 23.30 -21.84 -45.11
CA GLU A 288 24.75 -21.96 -44.98
C GLU A 288 25.17 -23.22 -44.20
N ASN A 289 24.19 -23.94 -43.65
CA ASN A 289 24.34 -25.10 -42.75
C ASN A 289 25.43 -24.89 -41.68
N SER A 290 25.50 -23.68 -41.16
CA SER A 290 26.52 -23.23 -40.22
C SER A 290 25.87 -22.55 -39.02
N PHE A 291 26.56 -22.57 -37.89
CA PHE A 291 26.23 -21.69 -36.77
C PHE A 291 26.91 -20.34 -36.99
N THR A 292 26.13 -19.27 -37.04
CA THR A 292 26.68 -17.92 -36.93
C THR A 292 26.57 -17.44 -35.49
N LEU A 293 27.70 -17.02 -34.95
CA LEU A 293 27.81 -16.36 -33.66
C LEU A 293 27.79 -14.85 -33.91
N GLU A 294 26.67 -14.20 -33.63
CA GLU A 294 26.60 -12.74 -33.66
C GLU A 294 27.04 -12.16 -32.31
N GLY A 295 28.07 -11.29 -32.33
CA GLY A 295 28.38 -10.37 -31.24
C GLY A 295 29.29 -10.89 -30.12
N ILE A 296 30.04 -11.97 -30.30
CA ILE A 296 30.98 -12.47 -29.27
C ILE A 296 32.34 -11.77 -29.44
N GLU A 297 32.74 -10.94 -28.47
CA GLU A 297 34.05 -10.27 -28.45
C GLU A 297 35.21 -11.15 -27.92
N ASP A 298 34.91 -12.33 -27.36
CA ASP A 298 35.95 -13.33 -26.99
C ASP A 298 35.68 -14.67 -27.67
N THR A 299 36.13 -14.77 -28.92
CA THR A 299 35.99 -15.93 -29.79
C THR A 299 37.01 -17.03 -29.52
N SER A 300 37.99 -16.81 -28.65
CA SER A 300 39.15 -17.70 -28.51
C SER A 300 38.83 -19.05 -27.85
N ALA A 301 37.99 -19.06 -26.82
CA ALA A 301 37.62 -20.29 -26.12
C ALA A 301 36.55 -21.14 -26.85
N THR A 302 35.65 -20.49 -27.61
CA THR A 302 34.58 -21.18 -28.36
C THR A 302 35.10 -21.73 -29.68
N ILE A 303 36.05 -21.05 -30.34
CA ILE A 303 36.66 -21.54 -31.58
C ILE A 303 37.55 -22.77 -31.31
N SER A 304 38.36 -22.79 -30.25
CA SER A 304 39.17 -23.98 -29.90
C SER A 304 38.33 -25.22 -29.63
N LEU A 305 37.13 -25.07 -29.06
CA LEU A 305 36.23 -26.19 -28.77
C LEU A 305 35.49 -26.70 -30.03
N ILE A 306 35.33 -25.85 -31.04
CA ILE A 306 34.69 -26.21 -32.32
C ILE A 306 35.73 -26.85 -33.26
N ASP A 307 36.99 -26.38 -33.23
CA ASP A 307 38.08 -26.92 -34.06
C ASP A 307 38.47 -28.35 -33.64
N GLU A 308 38.41 -28.66 -32.34
CA GLU A 308 38.69 -30.01 -31.80
C GLU A 308 37.62 -31.05 -32.20
N VAL A 309 36.41 -30.60 -32.52
CA VAL A 309 35.28 -31.45 -32.92
C VAL A 309 35.23 -31.69 -34.45
N TYR A 310 35.95 -30.89 -35.25
CA TYR A 310 35.86 -30.89 -36.72
C TYR A 310 37.11 -31.40 -37.46
N HIS A 311 38.06 -32.05 -36.79
CA HIS A 311 39.08 -32.80 -37.51
C HIS A 311 38.47 -33.98 -38.27
N ALA A 312 38.31 -33.76 -39.56
CA ALA A 312 37.81 -34.69 -40.55
C ALA A 312 38.68 -35.96 -40.64
N ASP A 313 38.04 -37.11 -40.63
CA ASP A 313 38.64 -38.34 -41.14
C ASP A 313 38.95 -38.18 -42.64
N ALA A 314 40.01 -38.87 -43.06
CA ALA A 314 40.76 -38.64 -44.30
C ALA A 314 40.01 -38.88 -45.64
N ASP A 315 38.73 -39.23 -45.62
CA ASP A 315 38.02 -39.76 -46.79
C ASP A 315 36.92 -38.84 -47.38
N GLY A 316 36.96 -37.53 -47.09
CA GLY A 316 36.39 -36.51 -47.98
C GLY A 316 34.91 -36.65 -48.41
N GLY A 317 34.05 -37.29 -47.62
CA GLY A 317 32.65 -37.54 -47.97
C GLY A 317 31.65 -36.71 -47.17
N PHE A 318 31.03 -35.70 -47.81
CA PHE A 318 29.80 -35.07 -47.29
C PHE A 318 28.61 -36.01 -47.49
N VAL A 319 28.03 -36.54 -46.41
CA VAL A 319 26.73 -37.23 -46.43
C VAL A 319 25.71 -36.43 -45.61
N LYS A 320 24.80 -35.78 -46.34
CA LYS A 320 23.54 -35.23 -45.84
C LYS A 320 22.62 -36.37 -45.38
N THR A 321 22.28 -36.41 -44.09
CA THR A 321 21.01 -36.99 -43.62
C THR A 321 20.54 -36.27 -42.34
N PHE A 322 19.23 -36.09 -42.22
CA PHE A 322 18.57 -35.49 -41.05
C PHE A 322 18.84 -36.27 -39.74
N GLU A 323 19.31 -37.51 -39.86
CA GLU A 323 19.79 -38.39 -38.79
C GLU A 323 21.13 -37.91 -38.18
N THR A 324 22.12 -37.47 -38.97
CA THR A 324 23.44 -37.06 -38.47
C THR A 324 23.41 -35.75 -37.66
N LEU A 325 22.47 -34.83 -37.96
CA LEU A 325 22.22 -33.62 -37.16
C LEU A 325 21.54 -33.92 -35.81
N LYS A 326 20.66 -34.92 -35.76
CA LYS A 326 20.10 -35.43 -34.50
C LYS A 326 21.18 -36.11 -33.66
N THR A 327 22.07 -36.87 -34.29
CA THR A 327 23.16 -37.58 -33.63
C THR A 327 24.22 -36.62 -33.10
N ALA A 328 24.58 -35.56 -33.83
CA ALA A 328 25.51 -34.52 -33.35
C ALA A 328 24.93 -33.71 -32.18
N LYS A 329 23.65 -33.32 -32.25
CA LYS A 329 22.95 -32.64 -31.15
C LYS A 329 22.81 -33.54 -29.92
N ARG A 330 22.70 -34.86 -30.13
CA ARG A 330 22.61 -35.88 -29.09
C ARG A 330 23.98 -36.23 -28.51
N GLU A 331 25.06 -36.21 -29.30
CA GLU A 331 26.45 -36.41 -28.84
C GLU A 331 26.95 -35.21 -28.04
N VAL A 332 26.75 -33.97 -28.49
CA VAL A 332 27.09 -32.77 -27.70
C VAL A 332 26.31 -32.74 -26.38
N HIS A 333 25.01 -33.09 -26.43
CA HIS A 333 24.19 -33.21 -25.22
C HIS A 333 24.67 -34.35 -24.31
N LYS A 334 25.03 -35.51 -24.87
CA LYS A 334 25.54 -36.68 -24.13
C LYS A 334 26.91 -36.44 -23.51
N HIS A 335 27.84 -35.77 -24.19
CA HIS A 335 29.16 -35.40 -23.66
C HIS A 335 29.03 -34.41 -22.49
N LEU A 336 28.13 -33.43 -22.60
CA LEU A 336 27.85 -32.51 -21.49
C LEU A 336 27.21 -33.23 -20.29
N VAL A 337 26.44 -34.30 -20.51
CA VAL A 337 25.89 -35.16 -19.45
C VAL A 337 26.95 -36.08 -18.83
N GLU A 338 27.84 -36.66 -19.63
CA GLU A 338 28.94 -37.53 -19.16
C GLU A 338 30.02 -36.77 -18.39
N MET A 339 30.24 -35.49 -18.71
CA MET A 339 31.08 -34.57 -17.94
C MET A 339 30.40 -34.01 -16.67
N GLY A 340 29.13 -34.37 -16.42
CA GLY A 340 28.35 -33.93 -15.27
C GLY A 340 27.88 -32.48 -15.32
N LEU A 341 27.87 -31.86 -16.50
CA LEU A 341 27.51 -30.45 -16.72
C LEU A 341 26.03 -30.27 -17.12
N MET A 342 25.31 -31.34 -17.45
CA MET A 342 23.86 -31.38 -17.76
C MET A 342 23.26 -32.75 -17.35
N GLU A 343 21.93 -32.84 -17.20
CA GLU A 343 21.21 -34.14 -17.04
C GLU A 343 20.49 -34.54 -18.34
N ALA A 344 20.25 -35.85 -18.52
CA ALA A 344 19.68 -36.43 -19.73
C ALA A 344 18.20 -36.02 -19.92
N GLY A 345 17.98 -34.85 -20.53
CA GLY A 345 16.67 -34.26 -20.75
C GLY A 345 16.65 -32.77 -21.16
N ASP A 346 17.76 -32.04 -21.00
CA ASP A 346 17.79 -30.58 -21.20
C ASP A 346 17.96 -30.12 -22.67
N VAL A 347 17.14 -29.16 -23.10
CA VAL A 347 17.36 -28.41 -24.36
C VAL A 347 18.47 -27.39 -24.12
N LEU A 348 19.32 -27.11 -25.13
CA LEU A 348 20.44 -26.17 -25.10
C LEU A 348 19.99 -24.71 -24.82
N ASN A 349 19.58 -24.47 -23.57
CA ASN A 349 19.63 -23.17 -22.90
C ASN A 349 21.11 -22.97 -22.54
N ILE A 350 21.69 -21.83 -22.90
CA ILE A 350 22.89 -21.37 -22.21
C ILE A 350 22.51 -21.35 -20.72
N PRO A 351 23.23 -22.03 -19.82
CA PRO A 351 22.92 -22.00 -18.39
C PRO A 351 23.05 -20.56 -17.93
N HIS A 352 21.92 -19.86 -17.86
CA HIS A 352 21.86 -18.52 -17.32
C HIS A 352 22.17 -18.65 -15.83
N GLY A 353 23.22 -17.95 -15.37
CA GLY A 353 23.59 -17.93 -13.97
C GLY A 353 22.42 -17.46 -13.11
N LYS A 354 22.47 -17.71 -11.80
CA LYS A 354 21.45 -17.19 -10.87
C LYS A 354 21.29 -15.65 -10.91
N ASN A 355 22.23 -14.95 -11.55
CA ASN A 355 22.31 -13.50 -11.68
C ASN A 355 22.07 -13.00 -13.11
N SER A 356 21.63 -13.88 -14.00
CA SER A 356 21.24 -13.52 -15.37
C SER A 356 19.80 -12.99 -15.41
N VAL A 357 19.58 -11.87 -16.07
CA VAL A 357 18.25 -11.33 -16.38
C VAL A 357 18.21 -10.83 -17.82
N TYR A 358 17.03 -10.72 -18.43
CA TYR A 358 16.89 -10.12 -19.74
C TYR A 358 15.91 -8.95 -19.76
N VAL A 359 16.15 -8.05 -20.71
CA VAL A 359 15.19 -7.04 -21.16
C VAL A 359 14.93 -7.23 -22.64
N ARG A 360 13.84 -6.66 -23.13
CA ARG A 360 13.53 -6.60 -24.54
C ARG A 360 14.02 -5.28 -25.12
N ASP A 361 14.73 -5.39 -26.22
CA ASP A 361 15.12 -4.28 -27.06
C ASP A 361 14.61 -4.54 -28.48
N ASN A 362 13.77 -3.64 -29.00
CA ASN A 362 13.01 -3.86 -30.23
C ASN A 362 12.38 -5.27 -30.31
N GLY A 363 11.70 -5.70 -29.25
CA GLY A 363 11.07 -7.02 -29.15
C GLY A 363 12.02 -8.22 -29.03
N ARG A 364 13.34 -8.03 -29.05
CA ARG A 364 14.34 -9.11 -28.92
C ARG A 364 14.88 -9.17 -27.50
N GLU A 365 15.02 -10.39 -26.96
CA GLU A 365 15.65 -10.59 -25.65
C GLU A 365 17.15 -10.26 -25.72
N ILE A 366 17.57 -9.35 -24.85
CA ILE A 366 18.95 -8.99 -24.55
C ILE A 366 19.24 -9.41 -23.12
N TRP A 367 20.17 -10.35 -22.96
CA TRP A 367 20.54 -10.91 -21.66
C TRP A 367 21.69 -10.13 -21.04
N TYR A 368 21.66 -10.02 -19.71
CA TYR A 368 22.66 -9.38 -18.87
C TYR A 368 23.00 -10.31 -17.72
N GLU A 369 24.29 -10.45 -17.41
CA GLU A 369 24.77 -11.05 -16.17
C GLU A 369 25.20 -9.94 -15.22
N LEU A 370 24.58 -9.84 -14.04
CA LEU A 370 25.01 -8.90 -13.01
C LEU A 370 26.17 -9.49 -12.22
N ASP A 371 27.13 -8.64 -11.88
CA ASP A 371 28.25 -9.04 -11.05
C ASP A 371 27.79 -9.55 -9.66
N GLN A 372 28.63 -10.38 -9.04
CA GLN A 372 28.35 -10.96 -7.72
C GLN A 372 28.87 -10.08 -6.57
N THR A 373 29.14 -8.79 -6.83
CA THR A 373 29.54 -7.87 -5.77
C THR A 373 28.35 -7.57 -4.85
N PRO A 374 28.58 -7.14 -3.59
CA PRO A 374 27.50 -6.70 -2.73
C PRO A 374 26.62 -5.61 -3.38
N GLU A 375 27.23 -4.71 -4.15
CA GLU A 375 26.58 -3.65 -4.92
C GLU A 375 25.70 -4.23 -6.03
N GLY A 376 26.28 -5.08 -6.88
CA GLY A 376 25.57 -5.75 -7.98
C GLY A 376 24.41 -6.59 -7.47
N GLN A 377 24.56 -7.28 -6.34
CA GLN A 377 23.46 -8.02 -5.72
C GLN A 377 22.33 -7.11 -5.24
N LEU A 378 22.63 -5.94 -4.65
CA LEU A 378 21.59 -4.98 -4.26
C LEU A 378 20.86 -4.40 -5.48
N VAL A 379 21.56 -4.20 -6.60
CA VAL A 379 20.94 -3.78 -7.87
C VAL A 379 20.06 -4.90 -8.42
N LEU A 380 20.56 -6.14 -8.46
CA LEU A 380 19.81 -7.32 -8.88
C LEU A 380 18.55 -7.51 -8.03
N ASP A 381 18.67 -7.43 -6.71
CA ASP A 381 17.54 -7.51 -5.78
C ASP A 381 16.48 -6.44 -6.09
N SER A 382 16.88 -5.20 -6.40
CA SER A 382 15.95 -4.13 -6.80
C SER A 382 15.23 -4.46 -8.10
N ILE A 383 15.98 -4.91 -9.11
CA ILE A 383 15.46 -5.26 -10.43
C ILE A 383 14.47 -6.43 -10.33
N MET A 384 14.75 -7.42 -9.47
CA MET A 384 13.87 -8.56 -9.24
C MET A 384 12.75 -8.29 -8.22
N SER A 385 12.76 -7.15 -7.53
CA SER A 385 11.95 -6.94 -6.31
C SER A 385 10.43 -6.90 -6.51
N LEU A 386 9.91 -6.67 -7.72
CA LEU A 386 8.47 -6.59 -8.00
C LEU A 386 7.71 -7.90 -7.76
N SER A 387 8.44 -8.99 -7.62
CA SER A 387 7.96 -10.35 -7.86
C SER A 387 7.45 -11.08 -6.61
N TYR A 388 7.31 -10.39 -5.47
CA TYR A 388 6.84 -11.04 -4.23
C TYR A 388 5.32 -11.21 -4.20
N GLU A 389 4.86 -12.40 -4.61
CA GLU A 389 3.46 -12.82 -4.49
C GLU A 389 3.00 -13.02 -3.02
N GLY A 390 3.93 -12.99 -2.07
CA GLY A 390 3.67 -13.27 -0.67
C GLY A 390 3.29 -14.73 -0.42
N SER A 391 3.25 -15.10 0.86
CA SER A 391 2.77 -16.42 1.24
C SER A 391 1.28 -16.54 0.90
N ASN A 392 0.93 -17.45 -0.03
CA ASN A 392 -0.44 -17.70 -0.46
C ASN A 392 -1.21 -18.71 0.42
N THR A 393 -0.77 -18.88 1.67
CA THR A 393 -1.45 -19.73 2.65
C THR A 393 -2.88 -19.21 2.96
N PRO A 394 -3.83 -20.10 3.31
CA PRO A 394 -5.18 -19.70 3.69
C PRO A 394 -5.21 -18.65 4.82
N ALA A 395 -4.33 -18.79 5.81
CA ALA A 395 -4.21 -17.84 6.91
C ALA A 395 -3.80 -16.43 6.43
N MET A 396 -2.81 -16.33 5.53
CA MET A 396 -2.41 -15.04 4.94
C MET A 396 -3.50 -14.45 4.06
N LYS A 397 -4.26 -15.26 3.31
CA LYS A 397 -5.43 -14.78 2.55
C LYS A 397 -6.50 -14.21 3.48
N ALA A 398 -6.79 -14.88 4.59
CA ALA A 398 -7.73 -14.40 5.59
C ALA A 398 -7.26 -13.08 6.24
N MET A 399 -5.99 -12.98 6.65
CA MET A 399 -5.44 -11.75 7.21
C MET A 399 -5.44 -10.58 6.21
N ARG A 400 -5.10 -10.83 4.94
CA ARG A 400 -5.20 -9.81 3.86
C ARG A 400 -6.65 -9.38 3.65
N ALA A 401 -7.60 -10.31 3.60
CA ALA A 401 -9.02 -10.01 3.49
C ALA A 401 -9.53 -9.17 4.67
N PHE A 402 -9.12 -9.52 5.88
CA PHE A 402 -9.43 -8.78 7.10
C PHE A 402 -8.86 -7.35 7.06
N LYS A 403 -7.55 -7.18 6.75
CA LYS A 403 -6.93 -5.86 6.58
C LYS A 403 -7.72 -5.01 5.58
N ARG A 404 -8.09 -5.58 4.43
CA ARG A 404 -8.88 -4.89 3.39
C ARG A 404 -10.25 -4.46 3.90
N GLY A 405 -10.98 -5.36 4.56
CA GLY A 405 -12.30 -5.06 5.13
C GLY A 405 -12.24 -3.93 6.15
N LEU A 406 -11.28 -3.98 7.08
CA LEU A 406 -11.08 -2.93 8.06
C LEU A 406 -10.68 -1.60 7.40
N THR A 407 -9.73 -1.63 6.45
CA THR A 407 -9.27 -0.41 5.76
C THR A 407 -10.43 0.26 5.03
N ARG A 408 -11.21 -0.50 4.25
CA ARG A 408 -12.44 -0.03 3.58
C ARG A 408 -13.46 0.51 4.59
N GLY A 409 -13.67 -0.19 5.69
CA GLY A 409 -14.63 0.22 6.74
C GLY A 409 -14.26 1.54 7.44
N VAL A 410 -12.96 1.85 7.54
CA VAL A 410 -12.47 3.13 8.07
C VAL A 410 -12.52 4.24 7.01
N THR A 411 -12.03 3.98 5.80
CA THR A 411 -11.89 4.99 4.73
C THR A 411 -13.22 5.34 4.05
N ALA A 412 -14.26 4.51 4.24
CA ALA A 412 -15.63 4.80 3.84
C ALA A 412 -16.26 5.98 4.60
N SER A 413 -15.72 6.38 5.75
CA SER A 413 -16.32 7.45 6.58
C SER A 413 -16.17 8.85 5.95
N PRO A 414 -17.26 9.63 5.81
CA PRO A 414 -17.17 11.02 5.31
C PRO A 414 -16.29 11.90 6.20
N GLY A 415 -16.45 11.76 7.52
CA GLY A 415 -15.63 12.48 8.51
C GLY A 415 -14.16 12.03 8.51
N PHE A 416 -13.85 10.80 8.07
CA PHE A 416 -12.46 10.40 7.82
C PHE A 416 -11.87 11.13 6.61
N LYS A 417 -12.57 11.12 5.47
CA LYS A 417 -12.10 11.76 4.23
C LYS A 417 -11.81 13.26 4.40
N ILE A 418 -12.70 13.98 5.10
CA ILE A 418 -12.50 15.42 5.37
C ILE A 418 -11.32 15.64 6.32
N ARG A 419 -11.21 14.85 7.41
CA ARG A 419 -10.05 14.94 8.30
C ARG A 419 -8.76 14.63 7.56
N ASN A 420 -8.75 13.65 6.66
CA ASN A 420 -7.58 13.31 5.88
C ASN A 420 -7.18 14.46 4.96
N LEU A 421 -8.12 15.06 4.22
CA LEU A 421 -7.85 16.26 3.42
C LEU A 421 -7.21 17.37 4.26
N MET A 422 -7.73 17.67 5.45
CA MET A 422 -7.16 18.69 6.33
C MET A 422 -5.74 18.34 6.78
N ARG A 423 -5.51 17.09 7.20
CA ARG A 423 -4.19 16.58 7.59
C ARG A 423 -3.20 16.66 6.44
N ASP A 424 -3.58 16.17 5.27
CA ASP A 424 -2.76 16.18 4.06
C ASP A 424 -2.43 17.61 3.65
N SER A 425 -3.40 18.53 3.70
CA SER A 425 -3.20 19.92 3.30
C SER A 425 -2.27 20.69 4.24
N LEU A 426 -2.28 20.36 5.54
CA LEU A 426 -1.35 20.90 6.52
C LEU A 426 0.04 20.23 6.46
N HIS A 427 0.11 18.96 6.07
CA HIS A 427 1.35 18.19 5.97
C HIS A 427 2.11 18.42 4.67
N ALA A 428 1.41 18.46 3.53
CA ALA A 428 1.97 18.52 2.19
C ALA A 428 2.99 19.66 1.99
N PRO A 429 2.79 20.88 2.51
CA PRO A 429 3.78 21.94 2.40
C PRO A 429 5.14 21.62 3.01
N ALA A 430 5.21 20.73 4.01
CA ALA A 430 6.48 20.34 4.61
C ALA A 430 7.26 19.36 3.74
N VAL A 431 6.58 18.52 2.96
CA VAL A 431 7.19 17.33 2.33
C VAL A 431 7.10 17.31 0.80
N ALA A 432 6.24 18.12 0.20
CA ALA A 432 5.99 18.13 -1.23
C ALA A 432 6.21 19.53 -1.83
N ASN A 433 6.46 19.55 -3.15
CA ASN A 433 6.60 20.80 -3.88
C ASN A 433 5.23 21.44 -4.14
N VAL A 434 4.61 21.99 -3.09
CA VAL A 434 3.31 22.67 -3.16
C VAL A 434 3.44 24.11 -2.64
N SER A 435 2.34 24.87 -2.61
CA SER A 435 2.33 26.17 -1.94
C SER A 435 2.44 25.97 -0.42
N ARG A 436 3.10 26.91 0.27
CA ARG A 436 3.11 26.97 1.74
C ARG A 436 1.74 27.27 2.33
N ASN A 437 0.79 27.75 1.53
CA ASN A 437 -0.59 28.02 1.94
C ASN A 437 -1.49 26.79 1.66
N PRO A 438 -1.94 26.07 2.70
CA PRO A 438 -2.81 24.90 2.56
C PRO A 438 -4.11 25.19 1.79
N LEU A 439 -4.74 26.34 2.03
CA LEU A 439 -6.01 26.72 1.38
C LEU A 439 -5.83 26.97 -0.11
N LYS A 440 -4.68 27.53 -0.51
CA LYS A 440 -4.34 27.70 -1.93
C LYS A 440 -4.19 26.35 -2.62
N ASN A 441 -3.53 25.38 -1.98
CA ASN A 441 -3.38 24.03 -2.54
C ASN A 441 -4.75 23.36 -2.73
N ILE A 442 -5.64 23.48 -1.74
CA ILE A 442 -7.01 22.97 -1.83
C ILE A 442 -7.76 23.59 -3.01
N ALA A 443 -7.75 24.93 -3.12
CA ALA A 443 -8.43 25.64 -4.19
C ALA A 443 -7.89 25.28 -5.59
N VAL A 444 -6.57 25.12 -5.73
CA VAL A 444 -5.94 24.69 -6.98
C VAL A 444 -6.33 23.24 -7.31
N GLY A 445 -6.25 22.31 -6.35
CA GLY A 445 -6.58 20.91 -6.59
C GLY A 445 -8.04 20.70 -7.02
N PHE A 446 -8.99 21.44 -6.45
CA PHE A 446 -10.41 21.34 -6.84
C PHE A 446 -10.72 21.89 -8.24
N LYS A 447 -10.00 22.92 -8.69
CA LYS A 447 -10.27 23.56 -9.99
C LYS A 447 -9.74 22.79 -11.20
N ASN A 448 -8.78 21.89 -10.99
CA ASN A 448 -8.00 21.28 -12.08
C ASN A 448 -8.30 19.79 -12.28
N THR A 449 -9.56 19.46 -12.60
CA THR A 449 -10.01 18.07 -12.85
C THR A 449 -9.36 17.43 -14.07
N ALA A 450 -9.05 18.20 -15.13
CA ALA A 450 -8.30 17.69 -16.29
C ALA A 450 -6.87 17.30 -15.91
N THR A 451 -6.20 18.12 -15.09
CA THR A 451 -4.86 17.81 -14.55
C THR A 451 -4.87 16.57 -13.68
N MET A 452 -5.93 16.36 -12.87
CA MET A 452 -6.12 15.13 -12.10
C MET A 452 -6.08 13.90 -13.00
N LYS A 453 -6.86 13.90 -14.09
CA LYS A 453 -6.92 12.78 -15.03
C LYS A 453 -5.56 12.50 -15.70
N ARG A 454 -4.86 13.56 -16.10
CA ARG A 454 -3.50 13.46 -16.67
C ARG A 454 -2.50 12.85 -15.68
N MET A 455 -2.58 13.27 -14.42
CA MET A 455 -1.76 12.75 -13.32
C MET A 455 -2.13 11.29 -12.98
N GLU A 456 -3.42 10.92 -13.05
CA GLU A 456 -3.87 9.53 -12.90
C GLU A 456 -3.30 8.63 -14.00
N ALA A 457 -3.31 9.10 -15.26
CA ALA A 457 -2.75 8.39 -16.41
C ALA A 457 -1.28 8.04 -16.23
N GLY A 458 -0.47 9.01 -15.79
CA GLY A 458 0.96 8.81 -15.58
C GLY A 458 1.33 8.16 -14.25
N GLY A 459 0.35 7.70 -13.48
CA GLY A 459 0.57 7.01 -12.20
C GLY A 459 0.93 7.93 -11.03
N GLY A 460 0.78 9.25 -11.19
CA GLY A 460 1.01 10.25 -10.14
C GLY A 460 -0.09 10.29 -9.08
N ALA A 461 -1.28 9.80 -9.41
CA ALA A 461 -2.38 9.58 -8.48
C ALA A 461 -2.49 8.10 -8.11
N PHE A 462 -3.17 7.82 -7.01
CA PHE A 462 -3.62 6.48 -6.68
C PHE A 462 -5.10 6.35 -7.00
N SER A 463 -5.46 5.28 -7.70
CA SER A 463 -6.84 4.79 -7.67
C SER A 463 -7.14 4.21 -6.29
N GLN A 464 -8.41 4.20 -5.90
CA GLN A 464 -8.86 3.68 -4.60
C GLN A 464 -8.38 2.23 -4.32
N GLU A 465 -8.19 1.47 -5.39
CA GLU A 465 -7.69 0.09 -5.35
C GLU A 465 -6.17 0.02 -5.10
N GLY A 466 -5.37 1.04 -5.45
CA GLY A 466 -3.94 1.10 -5.15
C GLY A 466 -3.62 1.05 -3.65
N TYR A 467 -4.45 1.70 -2.82
CA TYR A 467 -4.30 1.71 -1.36
C TYR A 467 -4.82 0.45 -0.67
N ILE A 468 -5.83 -0.21 -1.24
CA ILE A 468 -6.49 -1.38 -0.64
C ILE A 468 -5.87 -2.69 -1.17
N HIS A 469 -5.40 -2.69 -2.42
CA HIS A 469 -5.05 -3.86 -3.21
C HIS A 469 -3.65 -3.82 -3.85
N GLY A 470 -2.77 -2.87 -3.50
CA GLY A 470 -1.46 -2.67 -4.16
C GLY A 470 -0.50 -3.89 -4.24
N ASN A 471 -0.85 -5.04 -3.63
CA ASN A 471 -0.14 -6.32 -3.75
C ASN A 471 -1.12 -7.52 -3.90
N ASP A 472 -2.37 -7.31 -4.34
CA ASP A 472 -3.40 -8.36 -4.47
C ASP A 472 -3.43 -8.89 -5.92
N PRO A 473 -3.06 -10.15 -6.17
CA PRO A 473 -3.05 -10.72 -7.52
C PRO A 473 -4.46 -10.75 -8.16
N ASP A 474 -5.52 -10.73 -7.34
CA ASP A 474 -6.91 -10.72 -7.81
C ASP A 474 -7.46 -9.29 -8.04
N ALA A 475 -6.69 -8.24 -7.79
CA ALA A 475 -7.14 -6.85 -7.93
C ALA A 475 -7.61 -6.54 -9.35
N MET A 476 -6.85 -7.00 -10.34
CA MET A 476 -7.15 -6.75 -11.74
C MET A 476 -8.47 -7.36 -12.17
N LYS A 477 -8.75 -8.62 -11.80
CA LYS A 477 -10.00 -9.30 -12.15
C LYS A 477 -11.22 -8.58 -11.58
N ARG A 478 -11.10 -8.03 -10.36
CA ARG A 478 -12.18 -7.23 -9.75
C ARG A 478 -12.36 -5.89 -10.46
N LEU A 479 -11.26 -5.21 -10.79
CA LEU A 479 -11.29 -3.94 -11.54
C LEU A 479 -11.97 -4.11 -12.89
N VAL A 480 -11.59 -5.15 -13.64
CA VAL A 480 -12.19 -5.48 -14.94
C VAL A 480 -13.69 -5.78 -14.78
N GLY A 481 -14.08 -6.58 -13.77
CA GLY A 481 -15.50 -6.86 -13.50
C GLY A 481 -16.33 -5.63 -13.07
N VAL A 482 -15.73 -4.67 -12.35
CA VAL A 482 -16.40 -3.40 -12.01
C VAL A 482 -16.49 -2.49 -13.24
N ALA A 483 -15.41 -2.38 -14.02
CA ALA A 483 -15.39 -1.61 -15.25
C ALA A 483 -16.47 -2.10 -16.23
N GLN A 484 -16.59 -3.42 -16.43
CA GLN A 484 -17.63 -4.02 -17.26
C GLN A 484 -19.04 -3.61 -16.81
N ARG A 485 -19.35 -3.72 -15.50
CA ARG A 485 -20.66 -3.30 -14.96
C ARG A 485 -20.93 -1.81 -15.11
N THR A 486 -19.87 -0.99 -15.06
CA THR A 486 -19.95 0.47 -15.17
C THR A 486 -20.09 0.93 -16.62
N ILE A 487 -19.50 0.20 -17.57
CA ILE A 487 -19.66 0.42 -19.01
C ILE A 487 -21.09 0.06 -19.44
N LEU A 488 -21.61 -1.08 -18.96
CA LEU A 488 -22.93 -1.61 -19.31
C LEU A 488 -24.12 -0.92 -18.61
N ASN A 489 -23.89 0.14 -17.81
CA ASN A 489 -24.92 0.88 -17.06
C ASN A 489 -25.93 0.02 -16.26
N THR A 490 -25.59 -1.22 -15.90
CA THR A 490 -26.47 -2.13 -15.13
C THR A 490 -26.50 -1.81 -13.63
N MET A 491 -26.03 -0.62 -13.24
CA MET A 491 -25.86 -0.22 -11.85
C MET A 491 -27.18 0.30 -11.27
N ASN A 492 -27.59 -0.24 -10.12
CA ASN A 492 -28.75 0.28 -9.40
C ASN A 492 -28.44 1.65 -8.77
N ARG A 493 -29.49 2.38 -8.33
CA ARG A 493 -29.34 3.74 -7.77
C ARG A 493 -28.39 3.78 -6.56
N VAL A 494 -28.33 2.72 -5.76
CA VAL A 494 -27.46 2.63 -4.58
C VAL A 494 -26.01 2.50 -4.99
N SER A 495 -25.70 1.62 -5.96
CA SER A 495 -24.32 1.46 -6.45
C SER A 495 -23.83 2.69 -7.20
N LEU A 496 -24.71 3.41 -7.90
CA LEU A 496 -24.37 4.69 -8.52
C LEU A 496 -24.01 5.77 -7.49
N MET A 497 -24.83 5.93 -6.44
CA MET A 497 -24.51 6.88 -5.34
C MET A 497 -23.21 6.52 -4.63
N TRP A 498 -22.98 5.23 -4.40
CA TRP A 498 -21.73 4.75 -3.81
C TRP A 498 -20.52 5.10 -4.68
N HIS A 499 -20.59 4.85 -5.99
CA HIS A 499 -19.53 5.21 -6.94
C HIS A 499 -19.26 6.73 -6.99
N GLN A 500 -20.30 7.57 -6.96
CA GLN A 500 -20.13 9.03 -6.88
C GLN A 500 -19.44 9.45 -5.58
N TYR A 501 -19.83 8.85 -4.46
CA TYR A 501 -19.19 9.08 -3.17
C TYR A 501 -17.72 8.63 -3.16
N GLU A 502 -17.41 7.51 -3.79
CA GLU A 502 -16.04 7.02 -3.97
C GLU A 502 -15.21 7.99 -4.82
N ASN A 503 -15.73 8.46 -5.96
CA ASN A 503 -15.04 9.44 -6.81
C ASN A 503 -14.78 10.77 -6.11
N PHE A 504 -15.75 11.23 -5.32
CA PHE A 504 -15.54 12.40 -4.47
C PHE A 504 -14.40 12.17 -3.49
N GLY A 505 -14.35 11.00 -2.85
CA GLY A 505 -13.25 10.60 -1.99
C GLY A 505 -11.87 10.57 -2.68
N ASN A 506 -11.79 9.99 -3.89
CA ASN A 506 -10.56 9.97 -4.68
C ASN A 506 -10.08 11.38 -5.04
N THR A 507 -11.03 12.27 -5.34
CA THR A 507 -10.71 13.68 -5.59
C THR A 507 -10.07 14.31 -4.36
N LEU A 508 -10.69 14.18 -3.18
CA LEU A 508 -10.19 14.77 -1.94
C LEU A 508 -8.77 14.30 -1.60
N GLU A 509 -8.47 13.04 -1.83
CA GLU A 509 -7.17 12.43 -1.54
C GLU A 509 -6.05 12.93 -2.46
N ASN A 510 -6.37 13.30 -3.70
CA ASN A 510 -5.38 13.70 -4.69
C ASN A 510 -5.27 15.22 -4.86
N ILE A 511 -6.09 16.04 -4.17
CA ILE A 511 -6.08 17.51 -4.27
C ILE A 511 -4.68 18.13 -4.14
N ASN A 512 -3.93 17.74 -3.09
CA ASN A 512 -2.61 18.31 -2.85
C ASN A 512 -1.58 17.80 -3.87
N ARG A 513 -1.76 16.57 -4.37
CA ARG A 513 -0.92 15.99 -5.42
C ARG A 513 -1.10 16.73 -6.73
N VAL A 514 -2.34 17.07 -7.11
CA VAL A 514 -2.63 17.90 -8.30
C VAL A 514 -1.97 19.26 -8.20
N ALA A 515 -2.05 19.91 -7.03
CA ALA A 515 -1.39 21.19 -6.83
C ALA A 515 0.14 21.10 -7.01
N GLY A 516 0.75 20.01 -6.53
CA GLY A 516 2.18 19.75 -6.71
C GLY A 516 2.55 19.40 -8.15
N PHE A 517 1.78 18.53 -8.79
CA PHE A 517 1.94 18.14 -10.19
C PHE A 517 1.87 19.34 -11.13
N GLN A 518 0.87 20.21 -10.95
CA GLN A 518 0.73 21.42 -11.75
C GLN A 518 1.90 22.39 -11.54
N LYS A 519 2.37 22.51 -10.30
CA LYS A 519 3.53 23.36 -9.97
C LYS A 519 4.81 22.79 -10.61
N ASP A 520 5.01 21.48 -10.55
CA ASP A 520 6.16 20.80 -11.15
C ASP A 520 6.22 21.01 -12.67
N LEU A 521 5.09 20.87 -13.37
CA LEU A 521 5.02 21.16 -14.81
C LEU A 521 5.27 22.64 -15.10
N ALA A 522 4.74 23.55 -14.28
CA ALA A 522 4.96 24.99 -14.42
C ALA A 522 6.43 25.40 -14.18
N GLU A 523 7.17 24.61 -13.39
CA GLU A 523 8.61 24.76 -13.15
C GLU A 523 9.48 24.07 -14.23
N GLY A 524 8.86 23.52 -15.27
CA GLY A 524 9.56 22.90 -16.41
C GLY A 524 10.04 21.47 -16.15
N LYS A 525 9.57 20.80 -15.09
CA LYS A 525 9.87 19.38 -14.86
C LYS A 525 9.19 18.52 -15.91
N THR A 526 9.80 17.38 -16.22
CA THR A 526 9.23 16.40 -17.16
C THR A 526 7.93 15.79 -16.61
N LEU A 527 7.11 15.23 -17.49
CA LEU A 527 5.89 14.54 -17.07
C LEU A 527 6.19 13.37 -16.12
N LEU A 528 7.30 12.64 -16.37
CA LEU A 528 7.79 11.60 -15.46
C LEU A 528 8.09 12.13 -14.06
N GLU A 529 8.82 13.23 -13.93
CA GLU A 529 9.15 13.83 -12.65
C GLU A 529 7.92 14.36 -11.92
N ALA A 530 7.00 15.02 -12.64
CA ALA A 530 5.76 15.53 -12.08
C ALA A 530 4.88 14.39 -11.54
N ASN A 531 4.70 13.32 -12.31
CA ASN A 531 3.97 12.13 -11.86
C ASN A 531 4.66 11.47 -10.66
N PHE A 532 5.98 11.29 -10.73
CA PHE A 532 6.74 10.71 -9.64
C PHE A 532 6.60 11.53 -8.35
N ASN A 533 6.81 12.84 -8.40
CA ASN A 533 6.72 13.71 -7.23
C ASN A 533 5.29 13.76 -6.66
N ALA A 534 4.28 13.77 -7.52
CA ALA A 534 2.88 13.69 -7.12
C ALA A 534 2.60 12.39 -6.35
N ARG A 535 3.10 11.25 -6.83
CA ARG A 535 2.98 9.95 -6.17
C ARG A 535 3.79 9.86 -4.88
N ASP A 536 5.01 10.39 -4.89
CA ASP A 536 5.98 10.35 -3.79
C ASP A 536 5.59 11.23 -2.59
N GLN A 537 4.57 12.09 -2.70
CA GLN A 537 4.00 12.79 -1.54
C GLN A 537 3.63 11.79 -0.41
N LEU A 538 3.08 10.64 -0.80
CA LEU A 538 2.90 9.48 0.07
C LEU A 538 2.67 8.25 -0.83
N ASP A 539 3.72 7.47 -1.13
CA ASP A 539 3.59 6.33 -2.04
C ASP A 539 3.30 5.02 -1.28
N PHE A 540 2.08 4.50 -1.41
CA PHE A 540 1.64 3.30 -0.70
C PHE A 540 1.88 2.01 -1.47
N ALA A 541 2.22 2.10 -2.76
CA ALA A 541 2.64 0.95 -3.57
C ALA A 541 4.13 0.64 -3.35
N ARG A 542 4.91 1.63 -2.91
CA ARG A 542 6.29 1.44 -2.47
C ARG A 542 6.36 0.55 -1.23
N SER A 543 7.35 -0.33 -1.20
CA SER A 543 7.58 -1.27 -0.10
C SER A 543 9.05 -1.61 -0.01
N GLY A 544 9.51 -2.07 1.16
CA GLY A 544 10.83 -2.65 1.31
C GLY A 544 10.98 -4.03 0.65
N SER A 545 12.22 -4.45 0.39
CA SER A 545 12.53 -5.76 -0.20
C SER A 545 12.52 -6.91 0.81
N PHE A 546 12.60 -6.65 2.12
CA PHE A 546 12.61 -7.71 3.13
C PHE A 546 11.27 -8.44 3.22
N ALA A 547 11.32 -9.77 3.22
CA ALA A 547 10.13 -10.61 3.33
C ALA A 547 9.32 -10.33 4.60
N SER A 548 9.97 -10.10 5.74
CA SER A 548 9.30 -9.75 7.00
C SER A 548 8.51 -8.45 6.90
N ILE A 549 9.10 -7.41 6.29
CA ILE A 549 8.43 -6.12 6.08
C ILE A 549 7.25 -6.28 5.12
N ARG A 550 7.40 -7.08 4.07
CA ARG A 550 6.30 -7.38 3.14
C ARG A 550 5.14 -8.11 3.84
N VAL A 551 5.42 -9.07 4.72
CA VAL A 551 4.40 -9.75 5.53
C VAL A 551 3.71 -8.78 6.49
N LEU A 552 4.47 -7.96 7.22
CA LEU A 552 3.92 -7.00 8.18
C LEU A 552 3.04 -5.95 7.47
N THR A 553 3.50 -5.37 6.37
CA THR A 553 2.74 -4.36 5.62
C THR A 553 1.49 -4.93 4.93
N GLN A 554 1.48 -6.23 4.60
CA GLN A 554 0.30 -6.93 4.08
C GLN A 554 -0.74 -7.28 5.16
N THR A 555 -0.35 -7.31 6.44
CA THR A 555 -1.22 -7.77 7.55
C THR A 555 -1.60 -6.65 8.53
N ILE A 556 -0.77 -5.61 8.64
CA ILE A 556 -0.98 -4.48 9.54
C ILE A 556 -1.56 -3.28 8.76
N PRO A 557 -2.80 -2.84 9.07
CA PRO A 557 -3.40 -1.66 8.45
C PRO A 557 -2.55 -0.40 8.62
N PHE A 558 -2.39 0.36 7.54
CA PHE A 558 -1.65 1.62 7.46
C PHE A 558 -0.16 1.57 7.87
N LEU A 559 0.43 0.40 8.16
CA LEU A 559 1.85 0.31 8.49
C LEU A 559 2.73 0.83 7.35
N ASN A 560 2.44 0.41 6.11
CA ASN A 560 3.21 0.87 4.96
C ASN A 560 3.13 2.39 4.81
N ALA A 561 1.93 2.97 4.90
CA ALA A 561 1.72 4.42 4.83
C ALA A 561 2.61 5.17 5.83
N ARG A 562 2.71 4.69 7.07
CA ARG A 562 3.56 5.30 8.10
C ARG A 562 5.06 5.19 7.77
N ILE A 563 5.52 4.02 7.34
CA ILE A 563 6.93 3.83 6.93
C ILE A 563 7.29 4.81 5.80
N GLN A 564 6.39 4.95 4.82
CA GLN A 564 6.61 5.82 3.66
C GLN A 564 6.49 7.31 4.02
N GLY A 565 5.57 7.69 4.89
CA GLY A 565 5.44 9.05 5.42
C GLY A 565 6.69 9.51 6.17
N LEU A 566 7.22 8.63 7.04
CA LEU A 566 8.48 8.87 7.75
C LEU A 566 9.69 8.99 6.83
N ASP A 567 9.77 8.12 5.83
CA ASP A 567 10.83 8.21 4.82
C ASP A 567 10.76 9.52 4.05
N LYS A 568 9.55 9.91 3.63
CA LYS A 568 9.33 11.14 2.88
C LYS A 568 9.67 12.37 3.70
N LEU A 569 9.28 12.39 4.98
CA LEU A 569 9.64 13.43 5.94
C LEU A 569 11.16 13.54 6.09
N SER A 570 11.85 12.42 6.28
CA SER A 570 13.31 12.36 6.39
C SER A 570 14.01 12.89 5.14
N ARG A 571 13.55 12.47 3.96
CA ARG A 571 14.07 12.98 2.67
C ARG A 571 13.83 14.48 2.51
N ALA A 572 12.65 14.99 2.86
CA ALA A 572 12.35 16.42 2.78
C ALA A 572 13.23 17.26 3.71
N ALA A 573 13.58 16.74 4.89
CA ALA A 573 14.50 17.38 5.83
C ALA A 573 15.96 17.38 5.34
N MET A 574 16.38 16.34 4.61
CA MET A 574 17.76 16.18 4.15
C MET A 574 18.03 16.78 2.76
N ASP A 575 17.01 16.85 1.88
CA ASP A 575 17.13 17.37 0.52
C ASP A 575 17.42 18.88 0.54
N PRO A 576 18.56 19.36 0.02
CA PRO A 576 18.90 20.78 -0.02
C PRO A 576 17.83 21.66 -0.71
N ALA A 577 17.10 21.12 -1.69
CA ALA A 577 16.05 21.84 -2.40
C ALA A 577 14.79 22.02 -1.55
N GLN A 578 14.50 21.11 -0.60
CA GLN A 578 13.27 21.11 0.20
C GLN A 578 13.51 21.52 1.66
N ARG A 579 14.70 21.33 2.22
CA ARG A 579 15.00 21.52 3.65
C ARG A 579 14.63 22.88 4.20
N ASN A 580 14.76 23.93 3.37
CA ASN A 580 14.42 25.30 3.77
C ASN A 580 12.90 25.46 3.93
N GLN A 581 12.12 24.95 2.96
CA GLN A 581 10.67 24.96 3.05
C GLN A 581 10.18 24.05 4.18
N PHE A 582 10.76 22.85 4.30
CA PHE A 582 10.49 21.93 5.40
C PHE A 582 10.69 22.62 6.75
N GLY A 583 11.87 23.20 7.00
CA GLY A 583 12.19 23.87 8.26
C GLY A 583 11.25 25.04 8.57
N GLN A 584 10.93 25.86 7.57
CA GLN A 584 9.99 26.97 7.72
C GLN A 584 8.57 26.50 8.09
N VAL A 585 8.06 25.47 7.40
CA VAL A 585 6.71 24.94 7.66
C VAL A 585 6.65 24.29 9.05
N ILE A 586 7.62 23.44 9.40
CA ILE A 586 7.69 22.81 10.73
C ILE A 586 7.77 23.86 11.84
N ALA A 587 8.64 24.87 11.70
CA ALA A 587 8.81 25.91 12.70
C ALA A 587 7.53 26.75 12.85
N THR A 588 6.97 27.22 11.73
CA THR A 588 5.73 28.03 11.73
C THR A 588 4.57 27.26 12.34
N TYR A 589 4.38 26.01 11.92
CA TYR A 589 3.32 25.16 12.43
C TYR A 589 3.52 24.88 13.93
N THR A 590 4.73 24.52 14.37
CA THR A 590 5.05 24.30 15.80
C THR A 590 4.77 25.55 16.64
N ILE A 591 5.20 26.74 16.19
CA ILE A 591 4.93 28.00 16.89
C ILE A 591 3.43 28.25 17.01
N ALA A 592 2.66 28.07 15.93
CA ALA A 592 1.20 28.21 15.95
C ALA A 592 0.54 27.18 16.89
N SER A 593 1.06 25.95 16.91
CA SER A 593 0.66 24.85 17.80
C SER A 593 0.82 25.23 19.26
N VAL A 594 2.01 25.68 19.64
CA VAL A 594 2.34 26.12 21.01
C VAL A 594 1.54 27.36 21.38
N ALA A 595 1.42 28.35 20.49
CA ALA A 595 0.62 29.54 20.74
C ALA A 595 -0.86 29.21 21.00
N LEU A 596 -1.44 28.30 20.20
CA LEU A 596 -2.81 27.85 20.40
C LEU A 596 -2.95 27.08 21.71
N MET A 597 -1.99 26.21 22.01
CA MET A 597 -1.94 25.49 23.28
C MET A 597 -1.91 26.46 24.47
N LEU A 598 -1.08 27.50 24.43
CA LEU A 598 -0.99 28.52 25.48
C LEU A 598 -2.28 29.34 25.60
N ALA A 599 -2.87 29.72 24.46
CA ALA A 599 -4.13 30.46 24.45
C ALA A 599 -5.29 29.68 25.08
N MET A 600 -5.27 28.35 24.97
CA MET A 600 -6.31 27.47 25.52
C MET A 600 -5.98 26.90 26.90
N SER A 601 -4.72 26.99 27.35
CA SER A 601 -4.35 26.58 28.71
C SER A 601 -5.11 27.41 29.74
N GLY A 602 -5.77 26.74 30.69
CA GLY A 602 -6.63 27.38 31.69
C GLY A 602 -8.12 27.46 31.31
N ASP A 603 -8.50 27.09 30.08
CA ASP A 603 -9.90 26.84 29.74
C ASP A 603 -10.33 25.46 30.24
N ASP A 604 -11.42 25.40 31.02
CA ASP A 604 -11.90 24.16 31.64
C ASP A 604 -12.16 23.03 30.63
N ASP A 605 -12.70 23.33 29.45
CA ASP A 605 -12.97 22.33 28.43
C ASP A 605 -11.68 21.75 27.83
N TYR A 606 -10.69 22.62 27.64
CA TYR A 606 -9.37 22.22 27.16
C TYR A 606 -8.67 21.35 28.22
N ASP A 607 -8.67 21.78 29.48
CA ASP A 607 -7.99 21.08 30.55
C ASP A 607 -8.63 19.73 30.85
N GLU A 608 -9.96 19.60 30.73
CA GLU A 608 -10.70 18.35 30.91
C GLU A 608 -10.58 17.35 29.75
N ALA A 609 -10.17 17.82 28.56
CA ALA A 609 -10.00 16.97 27.39
C ALA A 609 -8.96 15.86 27.63
N GLN A 610 -9.22 14.69 27.05
CA GLN A 610 -8.34 13.52 27.20
C GLN A 610 -7.04 13.71 26.40
N GLU A 611 -5.94 13.12 26.87
CA GLU A 611 -4.63 13.29 26.21
C GLU A 611 -4.59 12.75 24.77
N TRP A 612 -5.31 11.66 24.47
CA TRP A 612 -5.44 11.19 23.09
C TRP A 612 -6.15 12.21 22.19
N GLU A 613 -7.06 13.01 22.74
CA GLU A 613 -7.80 14.03 22.00
C GLU A 613 -6.87 15.21 21.66
N LYS A 614 -6.10 15.71 22.64
CA LYS A 614 -5.09 16.76 22.44
C LYS A 614 -3.96 16.33 21.50
N ARG A 615 -3.56 15.06 21.55
CA ARG A 615 -2.56 14.48 20.64
C ARG A 615 -3.08 14.33 19.21
N THR A 616 -4.38 14.11 19.02
CA THR A 616 -4.99 13.88 17.71
C THR A 616 -5.52 15.16 17.06
N TYR A 617 -5.90 16.14 17.87
CA TYR A 617 -6.57 17.37 17.45
C TYR A 617 -5.98 18.59 18.16
N HIS A 618 -5.98 19.71 17.45
CA HIS A 618 -5.97 21.04 18.05
C HIS A 618 -7.36 21.35 18.56
N LEU A 619 -7.43 21.72 19.84
CA LEU A 619 -8.66 22.12 20.50
C LEU A 619 -8.67 23.64 20.60
N PHE A 620 -9.77 24.27 20.19
CA PHE A 620 -9.91 25.73 20.26
C PHE A 620 -11.37 26.16 20.40
N LYS A 621 -11.61 27.32 21.04
CA LYS A 621 -12.91 28.00 21.02
C LYS A 621 -12.88 29.17 20.04
N ILE A 622 -14.01 29.43 19.39
CA ILE A 622 -14.18 30.64 18.56
C ILE A 622 -14.64 31.77 19.50
N PRO A 623 -14.04 32.97 19.45
CA PRO A 623 -14.48 34.09 20.28
C PRO A 623 -15.99 34.34 20.15
N GLY A 624 -16.68 34.44 21.29
CA GLY A 624 -18.14 34.60 21.35
C GLY A 624 -18.95 33.31 21.20
N VAL A 625 -18.30 32.15 21.04
CA VAL A 625 -18.95 30.84 20.98
C VAL A 625 -18.41 29.95 22.10
N ASP A 626 -19.26 29.61 23.07
CA ASP A 626 -18.91 28.71 24.18
C ASP A 626 -18.98 27.24 23.76
N ARG A 627 -18.14 26.88 22.78
CA ARG A 627 -18.02 25.52 22.26
C ARG A 627 -16.60 25.27 21.81
N MET A 628 -16.07 24.12 22.22
CA MET A 628 -14.74 23.66 21.82
C MET A 628 -14.81 22.93 20.47
N PHE A 629 -14.00 23.38 19.52
CA PHE A 629 -13.84 22.81 18.18
C PHE A 629 -12.55 22.00 18.08
N ARG A 630 -12.50 21.10 17.09
CA ARG A 630 -11.38 20.21 16.81
C ARG A 630 -10.85 20.45 15.41
N ILE A 631 -9.56 20.70 15.27
CA ILE A 631 -8.83 20.62 13.99
C ILE A 631 -7.90 19.40 14.04
N PRO A 632 -7.98 18.46 13.09
CA PRO A 632 -7.12 17.29 13.10
C PRO A 632 -5.66 17.72 12.91
N ARG A 633 -4.77 17.22 13.78
CA ARG A 633 -3.33 17.41 13.60
C ARG A 633 -2.86 16.63 12.36
N PRO A 634 -1.98 17.21 11.52
CA PRO A 634 -1.31 16.50 10.43
C PRO A 634 -0.43 15.38 11.01
N PHE A 635 0.09 14.49 10.16
CA PHE A 635 0.81 13.27 10.55
C PHE A 635 2.08 13.52 11.41
N GLU A 636 3.27 13.29 10.86
CA GLU A 636 4.52 13.39 11.61
C GLU A 636 4.81 14.85 12.01
N VAL A 637 4.42 15.80 11.15
CA VAL A 637 4.48 17.24 11.42
C VAL A 637 3.68 17.61 12.69
N GLY A 638 2.50 16.99 12.87
CA GLY A 638 1.66 17.18 14.04
C GLY A 638 2.24 16.56 15.30
N ALA A 639 2.87 15.39 15.16
CA ALA A 639 3.58 14.72 16.24
C ALA A 639 4.78 15.54 16.74
N ILE A 640 5.59 16.09 15.83
CA ILE A 640 6.71 17.00 16.19
C ILE A 640 6.19 18.20 16.97
N ALA A 641 5.13 18.87 16.48
CA ALA A 641 4.58 20.02 17.17
C ALA A 641 3.99 19.65 18.54
N TYR A 642 3.31 18.50 18.66
CA TYR A 642 2.81 18.00 19.93
C TYR A 642 3.94 17.71 20.93
N MET A 643 5.05 17.11 20.50
CA MET A 643 6.22 16.92 21.37
C MET A 643 6.76 18.25 21.89
N ASN A 644 6.82 19.28 21.04
CA ASN A 644 7.26 20.62 21.43
C ASN A 644 6.25 21.32 22.36
N GLU A 645 4.94 21.08 22.19
CA GLU A 645 3.92 21.51 23.14
C GLU A 645 4.14 20.89 24.52
N GLN A 646 4.41 19.59 24.60
CA GLN A 646 4.69 18.92 25.87
C GLN A 646 5.97 19.45 26.53
N MET A 647 7.02 19.72 25.74
CA MET A 647 8.23 20.39 26.25
C MET A 647 7.91 21.80 26.75
N ALA A 648 7.13 22.60 26.01
CA ALA A 648 6.72 23.93 26.43
C ALA A 648 5.89 23.91 27.72
N ARG A 649 4.98 22.94 27.88
CA ARG A 649 4.23 22.72 29.14
C ARG A 649 5.16 22.43 30.29
N GLN A 650 6.13 21.52 30.09
CA GLN A 650 7.12 21.17 31.10
C GLN A 650 7.93 22.40 31.56
N PHE A 651 8.30 23.30 30.63
CA PHE A 651 9.01 24.52 30.98
C PHE A 651 8.16 25.53 31.76
N LEU A 652 6.84 25.54 31.53
CA LEU A 652 5.92 26.50 32.16
C LEU A 652 5.38 26.02 33.49
N ASP A 653 5.42 24.71 33.76
CA ASP A 653 4.97 24.11 35.01
C ASP A 653 6.17 23.57 35.81
N ALA A 654 6.61 24.34 36.81
CA ALA A 654 7.76 24.00 37.65
C ALA A 654 7.59 22.72 38.50
N ASN A 655 6.38 22.16 38.57
CA ASN A 655 6.07 20.92 39.31
C ASN A 655 5.82 19.70 38.39
N SER A 656 5.99 19.84 37.08
CA SER A 656 5.69 18.76 36.13
C SER A 656 6.70 17.61 36.19
N ASP A 657 6.21 16.37 36.20
CA ASP A 657 7.05 15.16 36.29
C ASP A 657 7.68 14.83 34.92
N ILE A 658 9.00 14.61 34.91
CA ILE A 658 9.76 14.22 33.71
C ILE A 658 9.28 12.88 33.15
N ASP A 659 8.70 12.02 33.98
CA ASP A 659 8.11 10.75 33.57
C ASP A 659 6.83 10.95 32.75
N GLU A 660 6.05 12.02 33.00
CA GLU A 660 4.88 12.37 32.17
C GLU A 660 5.31 12.84 30.78
N LEU A 661 6.40 13.63 30.69
CA LEU A 661 7.01 13.99 29.40
C LEU A 661 7.52 12.73 28.68
N GLY A 662 8.27 11.87 29.37
CA GLY A 662 8.78 10.62 28.83
C GLY A 662 7.67 9.71 28.29
N SER A 663 6.58 9.57 29.03
CA SER A 663 5.38 8.81 28.62
C SER A 663 4.68 9.43 27.41
N ALA A 664 4.48 10.75 27.40
CA ALA A 664 3.87 11.45 26.26
C ALA A 664 4.71 11.35 24.99
N LEU A 665 6.05 11.44 25.12
CA LEU A 665 6.99 11.22 24.03
C LEU A 665 6.96 9.76 23.56
N TYR A 666 7.04 8.79 24.47
CA TYR A 666 6.96 7.37 24.15
C TYR A 666 5.65 7.03 23.42
N HIS A 667 4.51 7.53 23.90
CA HIS A 667 3.22 7.32 23.26
C HIS A 667 3.12 7.96 21.88
N THR A 668 3.65 9.19 21.74
CA THR A 668 3.71 9.85 20.43
C THR A 668 4.58 9.06 19.46
N LEU A 669 5.73 8.55 19.92
CA LEU A 669 6.61 7.69 19.13
C LEU A 669 5.96 6.32 18.83
N SER A 670 5.37 5.64 19.80
CA SER A 670 4.78 4.32 19.62
C SER A 670 3.54 4.34 18.73
N ASP A 671 2.71 5.39 18.84
CA ASP A 671 1.48 5.54 18.06
C ASP A 671 1.76 6.03 16.63
N THR A 672 2.69 6.98 16.49
CA THR A 672 3.04 7.56 15.18
C THR A 672 3.93 6.60 14.38
N PHE A 673 4.88 5.92 15.04
CA PHE A 673 5.84 5.02 14.38
C PHE A 673 5.45 3.54 14.47
N ALA A 674 4.30 3.21 15.08
CA ALA A 674 3.73 1.87 15.16
C ALA A 674 4.73 0.78 15.57
N ILE A 675 5.51 1.03 16.63
CA ILE A 675 6.44 0.04 17.22
C ILE A 675 5.67 -1.22 17.68
N SER A 676 4.34 -1.13 17.84
CA SER A 676 3.48 -2.29 18.02
C SER A 676 3.36 -3.09 16.72
N ALA A 677 4.24 -4.08 16.54
CA ALA A 677 4.22 -5.05 15.44
C ALA A 677 3.04 -6.06 15.52
N VAL A 678 2.04 -5.81 16.37
CA VAL A 678 0.92 -6.73 16.57
C VAL A 678 -0.09 -6.55 15.43
N PRO A 679 -0.39 -7.61 14.64
CA PRO A 679 -1.42 -7.53 13.62
C PRO A 679 -2.78 -7.14 14.20
N GLN A 680 -3.50 -6.27 13.49
CA GLN A 680 -4.79 -5.75 13.94
C GLN A 680 -5.87 -6.84 14.07
N ALA A 681 -5.66 -8.02 13.48
CA ALA A 681 -6.50 -9.19 13.71
C ALA A 681 -6.39 -9.74 15.15
N PHE A 682 -5.27 -9.53 15.82
CA PHE A 682 -5.04 -9.99 17.20
C PHE A 682 -5.14 -8.85 18.21
N LYS A 683 -4.81 -7.62 17.81
CA LYS A 683 -4.79 -6.47 18.73
C LYS A 683 -6.11 -6.32 19.53
N PRO A 684 -7.31 -6.32 18.93
CA PRO A 684 -8.56 -6.22 19.70
C PRO A 684 -8.82 -7.39 20.64
N LEU A 685 -8.33 -8.60 20.33
CA LEU A 685 -8.41 -9.75 21.25
C LEU A 685 -7.50 -9.55 22.45
N LEU A 686 -6.28 -9.06 22.22
CA LEU A 686 -5.36 -8.70 23.30
C LEU A 686 -5.90 -7.54 24.15
N GLU A 687 -6.56 -6.56 23.53
CA GLU A 687 -7.23 -5.46 24.24
C GLU A 687 -8.38 -5.98 25.12
N ILE A 688 -9.14 -6.97 24.64
CA ILE A 688 -10.17 -7.64 25.44
C ILE A 688 -9.57 -8.43 26.59
N TYR A 689 -8.51 -9.21 26.32
CA TYR A 689 -7.79 -9.97 27.33
C TYR A 689 -7.21 -9.05 28.42
N ALA A 690 -6.60 -7.95 28.02
CA ALA A 690 -6.05 -6.93 28.92
C ALA A 690 -7.12 -5.99 29.50
N ASN A 691 -8.38 -6.12 29.07
CA ASN A 691 -9.49 -5.20 29.35
C ASN A 691 -9.13 -3.71 29.17
N LYS A 692 -8.42 -3.37 28.09
CA LYS A 692 -7.84 -2.04 27.87
C LYS A 692 -7.85 -1.66 26.40
N ASP A 693 -8.52 -0.55 26.06
CA ASP A 693 -8.41 0.12 24.77
C ASP A 693 -7.05 0.84 24.72
N SER A 694 -6.16 0.34 23.87
CA SER A 694 -4.79 0.86 23.77
C SER A 694 -4.71 2.27 23.17
N PHE A 695 -5.71 2.69 22.39
CA PHE A 695 -5.74 4.01 21.75
C PHE A 695 -6.19 5.09 22.73
N ARG A 696 -7.28 4.83 23.48
CA ARG A 696 -7.82 5.78 24.46
C ARG A 696 -7.17 5.68 25.84
N ASN A 697 -6.42 4.60 26.07
CA ASN A 697 -5.92 4.21 27.39
C ASN A 697 -7.06 4.07 28.42
N THR A 698 -8.18 3.47 28.03
CA THR A 698 -9.38 3.30 28.89
C THR A 698 -9.80 1.84 29.01
N LYS A 699 -10.38 1.45 30.15
CA LYS A 699 -10.93 0.09 30.34
C LYS A 699 -12.14 -0.15 29.42
N ILE A 700 -12.21 -1.34 28.81
CA ILE A 700 -13.36 -1.76 27.98
C ILE A 700 -14.56 -2.08 28.87
N GLU A 701 -14.35 -2.94 29.85
CA GLU A 701 -15.26 -3.24 30.94
C GLU A 701 -14.89 -2.40 32.16
N SER A 702 -15.84 -1.63 32.69
CA SER A 702 -15.63 -0.93 33.95
C SER A 702 -15.43 -1.91 35.11
N ILE A 703 -14.76 -1.48 36.17
CA ILE A 703 -14.57 -2.30 37.39
C ILE A 703 -15.91 -2.82 37.92
N ALA A 704 -16.95 -1.98 37.90
CA ALA A 704 -18.30 -2.37 38.32
C ALA A 704 -18.89 -3.51 37.48
N MET A 705 -18.61 -3.55 36.18
CA MET A 705 -19.05 -4.62 35.29
C MET A 705 -18.32 -5.93 35.57
N GLN A 706 -17.06 -5.88 35.98
CA GLN A 706 -16.28 -7.11 36.25
C GLN A 706 -16.87 -7.93 37.41
N HIS A 707 -17.68 -7.31 38.28
CA HIS A 707 -18.44 -7.99 39.34
C HIS A 707 -19.74 -8.65 38.87
N LEU A 708 -20.12 -8.50 37.59
CA LEU A 708 -21.28 -9.14 36.98
C LEU A 708 -20.86 -10.35 36.15
N SER A 709 -21.80 -11.27 35.89
CA SER A 709 -21.61 -12.33 34.90
C SER A 709 -21.42 -11.72 33.50
N LYS A 710 -20.66 -12.38 32.62
CA LYS A 710 -20.23 -11.79 31.33
C LYS A 710 -21.39 -11.26 30.49
N LYS A 711 -22.51 -11.99 30.42
CA LYS A 711 -23.71 -11.56 29.66
C LYS A 711 -24.37 -10.27 30.19
N GLU A 712 -24.22 -10.00 31.49
CA GLU A 712 -24.80 -8.82 32.15
C GLU A 712 -23.89 -7.58 32.09
N ARG A 713 -22.66 -7.72 31.59
CA ARG A 713 -21.69 -6.62 31.48
C ARG A 713 -22.04 -5.70 30.31
N SER A 714 -23.09 -4.91 30.50
CA SER A 714 -23.58 -3.95 29.51
C SER A 714 -23.88 -2.59 30.15
N SER A 715 -23.90 -1.57 29.29
CA SER A 715 -24.38 -0.24 29.60
C SER A 715 -25.68 0.03 28.84
N PRO A 716 -26.49 1.03 29.25
CA PRO A 716 -27.71 1.38 28.53
C PRO A 716 -27.49 1.77 27.05
N TRP A 717 -26.28 2.25 26.73
CA TRP A 717 -25.85 2.61 25.38
C TRP A 717 -25.00 1.52 24.69
N THR A 718 -24.92 0.32 25.27
CA THR A 718 -24.39 -0.85 24.56
C THR A 718 -25.43 -1.30 23.54
N SER A 719 -24.97 -1.62 22.33
CA SER A 719 -25.83 -2.03 21.22
C SER A 719 -26.69 -3.24 21.58
N GLU A 720 -27.95 -3.21 21.15
CA GLU A 720 -28.89 -4.32 21.32
C GLU A 720 -28.44 -5.54 20.54
N VAL A 721 -27.80 -5.34 19.38
CA VAL A 721 -27.16 -6.43 18.63
C VAL A 721 -26.06 -7.09 19.45
N ALA A 722 -25.24 -6.31 20.15
CA ALA A 722 -24.15 -6.86 20.96
C ALA A 722 -24.69 -7.60 22.22
N LYS A 723 -25.75 -7.07 22.84
CA LYS A 723 -26.45 -7.75 23.95
C LYS A 723 -27.08 -9.07 23.50
N GLY A 724 -27.82 -9.05 22.40
CA GLY A 724 -28.44 -10.24 21.81
C GLY A 724 -27.40 -11.29 21.40
N THR A 725 -26.29 -10.86 20.81
CA THR A 725 -25.17 -11.77 20.45
C THR A 725 -24.56 -12.43 21.70
N SER A 726 -24.30 -11.66 22.77
CA SER A 726 -23.75 -12.22 24.02
C SER A 726 -24.72 -13.22 24.67
N ALA A 727 -26.02 -12.91 24.66
CA ALA A 727 -27.06 -13.79 25.15
C ALA A 727 -27.13 -15.10 24.34
N ALA A 728 -27.08 -15.01 23.00
CA ALA A 728 -27.06 -16.18 22.12
C ALA A 728 -25.80 -17.04 22.36
N MET A 729 -24.62 -16.43 22.52
CA MET A 729 -23.39 -17.15 22.89
C MET A 729 -23.55 -17.87 24.22
N SER A 730 -24.16 -17.22 25.22
CA SER A 730 -24.39 -17.79 26.54
C SER A 730 -25.37 -18.96 26.53
N ALA A 731 -26.21 -19.06 25.50
CA ALA A 731 -27.14 -20.17 25.35
C ALA A 731 -26.48 -21.43 24.78
N VAL A 732 -25.34 -21.31 24.08
CA VAL A 732 -24.74 -22.42 23.31
C VAL A 732 -23.27 -22.68 23.62
N LEU A 733 -22.57 -21.78 24.31
CA LEU A 733 -21.13 -21.88 24.62
C LEU A 733 -20.88 -21.89 26.14
N PRO A 734 -19.78 -22.52 26.61
CA PRO A 734 -19.36 -22.47 28.01
C PRO A 734 -18.87 -21.07 28.47
N ASP A 735 -18.95 -20.79 29.77
CA ASP A 735 -18.72 -19.45 30.37
C ASP A 735 -17.34 -18.84 30.11
N ASP A 736 -16.32 -19.67 29.95
CA ASP A 736 -14.93 -19.27 29.71
C ASP A 736 -14.74 -18.62 28.33
N VAL A 737 -15.49 -19.06 27.31
CA VAL A 737 -15.40 -18.56 25.94
C VAL A 737 -16.46 -17.51 25.56
N ILE A 738 -17.44 -17.24 26.43
CA ILE A 738 -18.42 -16.17 26.20
C ILE A 738 -17.73 -14.81 26.21
N LEU A 739 -18.16 -13.91 25.33
CA LEU A 739 -17.80 -12.49 25.35
C LEU A 739 -18.97 -11.65 25.88
N SER A 740 -18.65 -10.62 26.66
CA SER A 740 -19.67 -9.68 27.15
C SER A 740 -20.22 -8.77 26.05
N PRO A 741 -21.40 -8.15 26.24
CA PRO A 741 -21.95 -7.20 25.27
C PRO A 741 -21.00 -6.03 24.95
N VAL A 742 -20.28 -5.49 25.93
CA VAL A 742 -19.30 -4.41 25.67
C VAL A 742 -18.05 -4.90 24.94
N GLN A 743 -17.59 -6.13 25.20
CA GLN A 743 -16.48 -6.75 24.46
C GLN A 743 -16.86 -7.03 23.01
N ILE A 744 -18.06 -7.56 22.74
CA ILE A 744 -18.57 -7.79 21.38
C ILE A 744 -18.66 -6.47 20.61
N GLN A 745 -19.24 -5.44 21.24
CA GLN A 745 -19.32 -4.12 20.63
C GLN A 745 -17.92 -3.54 20.33
N HIS A 746 -16.95 -3.75 21.24
CA HIS A 746 -15.56 -3.35 21.02
C HIS A 746 -14.95 -4.06 19.81
N LEU A 747 -15.11 -5.39 19.70
CA LEU A 747 -14.63 -6.16 18.55
C LEU A 747 -15.20 -5.66 17.24
N VAL A 748 -16.52 -5.49 17.16
CA VAL A 748 -17.18 -5.02 15.93
C VAL A 748 -16.59 -3.67 15.53
N LYS A 749 -16.52 -2.72 16.46
CA LYS A 749 -15.97 -1.38 16.19
C LYS A 749 -14.48 -1.43 15.80
N ALA A 750 -13.68 -2.26 16.47
CA ALA A 750 -12.25 -2.39 16.22
C ALA A 750 -11.92 -3.11 14.89
N TYR A 751 -12.79 -4.01 14.43
CA TYR A 751 -12.61 -4.80 13.21
C TYR A 751 -13.24 -4.22 11.96
N THR A 752 -14.28 -3.39 12.13
CA THR A 752 -15.03 -2.84 10.98
C THR A 752 -14.98 -1.31 10.92
N GLY A 753 -14.39 -0.68 11.93
CA GLY A 753 -14.24 0.78 12.00
C GLY A 753 -15.59 1.49 11.99
N TRP A 754 -15.70 2.50 11.11
CA TRP A 754 -16.88 3.34 11.00
C TRP A 754 -18.09 2.59 10.45
N ALA A 755 -17.88 1.64 9.52
CA ALA A 755 -18.96 0.87 8.91
C ALA A 755 -19.75 0.10 9.97
N GLY A 756 -19.12 -0.75 10.78
CA GLY A 756 -19.87 -1.47 11.81
C GLY A 756 -20.33 -0.61 12.97
N ALA A 757 -19.61 0.48 13.31
CA ALA A 757 -20.12 1.44 14.29
C ALA A 757 -21.47 2.05 13.84
N THR A 758 -21.57 2.41 12.55
CA THR A 758 -22.79 2.99 11.96
C THR A 758 -23.88 1.93 11.75
N THR A 759 -23.52 0.71 11.35
CA THR A 759 -24.47 -0.41 11.26
C THR A 759 -25.10 -0.73 12.60
N LEU A 760 -24.29 -0.86 13.66
CA LEU A 760 -24.79 -1.07 15.02
C LEU A 760 -25.73 0.06 15.44
N ALA A 761 -25.32 1.33 15.26
CA ALA A 761 -26.14 2.48 15.61
C ALA A 761 -27.48 2.52 14.85
N SER A 762 -27.48 2.14 13.57
CA SER A 762 -28.69 2.12 12.72
C SER A 762 -29.64 1.00 13.11
N ILE A 763 -29.11 -0.20 13.37
CA ILE A 763 -29.91 -1.34 13.84
C ILE A 763 -30.48 -1.04 15.24
N ASP A 764 -29.66 -0.50 16.14
CA ASP A 764 -30.11 -0.10 17.48
C ASP A 764 -31.26 0.91 17.41
N PHE A 765 -31.14 1.91 16.53
CA PHE A 765 -32.22 2.89 16.30
C PHE A 765 -33.52 2.21 15.85
N LEU A 766 -33.44 1.26 14.91
CA LEU A 766 -34.61 0.52 14.44
C LEU A 766 -35.22 -0.37 15.52
N ILE A 767 -34.41 -1.17 16.22
CA ILE A 767 -34.88 -2.05 17.31
C ILE A 767 -35.59 -1.22 18.38
N LYS A 768 -34.97 -0.12 18.83
CA LYS A 768 -35.55 0.76 19.85
C LYS A 768 -36.85 1.40 19.37
N LYS A 769 -36.89 1.85 18.10
CA LYS A 769 -38.11 2.40 17.51
C LYS A 769 -39.24 1.37 17.44
N VAL A 770 -38.94 0.12 17.07
CA VAL A 770 -39.91 -0.98 17.03
C VAL A 770 -40.40 -1.35 18.44
N ASN A 771 -39.51 -1.36 19.42
CA ASN A 771 -39.85 -1.66 20.83
C ASN A 771 -40.55 -0.49 21.55
N GLY A 772 -40.69 0.67 20.91
CA GLY A 772 -41.25 1.87 21.55
C GLY A 772 -40.31 2.53 22.58
N ASP A 773 -39.02 2.18 22.58
CA ASP A 773 -38.04 2.70 23.52
C ASP A 773 -37.71 4.18 23.23
N ILE A 774 -38.03 5.07 24.17
CA ILE A 774 -37.66 6.48 24.06
C ILE A 774 -36.19 6.64 24.43
N SER A 775 -35.30 6.75 23.45
CA SER A 775 -33.88 7.05 23.71
C SER A 775 -33.64 8.55 23.96
N PRO A 776 -32.55 8.92 24.67
CA PRO A 776 -32.14 10.32 24.75
C PRO A 776 -31.93 10.93 23.36
N GLU A 777 -32.27 12.20 23.21
CA GLU A 777 -32.08 12.92 21.96
C GLU A 777 -30.59 12.91 21.58
N THR A 778 -30.29 12.41 20.38
CA THR A 778 -28.91 12.28 19.87
C THR A 778 -28.42 13.67 19.46
N LYS A 779 -27.25 14.09 19.95
CA LYS A 779 -26.66 15.36 19.52
C LYS A 779 -26.17 15.26 18.08
N LEU A 780 -26.08 16.41 17.39
CA LEU A 780 -25.52 16.48 16.05
C LEU A 780 -24.09 15.88 15.97
N SER A 781 -23.33 16.00 17.05
CA SER A 781 -22.00 15.44 17.31
C SER A 781 -21.97 13.93 17.63
N GLU A 782 -23.11 13.31 17.89
CA GLU A 782 -23.21 11.88 18.19
C GLU A 782 -23.66 11.04 16.98
N TYR A 783 -24.12 11.68 15.89
CA TYR A 783 -24.42 10.98 14.65
C TYR A 783 -23.15 10.52 13.96
N THR A 784 -22.92 9.20 13.94
CA THR A 784 -21.72 8.62 13.33
C THR A 784 -21.59 8.92 11.83
N TRP A 785 -22.72 9.13 11.14
CA TRP A 785 -22.74 9.49 9.71
C TRP A 785 -22.52 10.98 9.44
N ASN A 786 -22.66 11.85 10.44
CA ASN A 786 -22.50 13.28 10.26
C ASN A 786 -21.01 13.65 10.20
N PRO A 787 -20.48 14.21 9.09
CA PRO A 787 -19.07 14.60 9.00
C PRO A 787 -18.66 15.66 10.02
N VAL A 788 -19.58 16.55 10.41
CA VAL A 788 -19.34 17.67 11.33
C VAL A 788 -19.07 17.20 12.75
N SER A 789 -19.59 16.02 13.12
CA SER A 789 -19.44 15.44 14.47
C SER A 789 -17.99 15.31 14.93
N SER A 790 -17.07 15.09 13.99
CA SER A 790 -15.65 14.94 14.28
C SER A 790 -14.92 16.25 14.57
N PHE A 791 -15.53 17.39 14.25
CA PHE A 791 -14.93 18.74 14.37
C PHE A 791 -15.44 19.55 15.55
N VAL A 792 -16.42 19.02 16.30
CA VAL A 792 -16.99 19.64 17.49
C VAL A 792 -16.79 18.72 18.67
N ARG A 793 -16.22 19.24 19.77
CA ARG A 793 -16.19 18.53 21.04
C ARG A 793 -17.55 18.69 21.71
N ASP A 794 -18.08 17.59 22.22
CA ASP A 794 -19.26 17.65 23.06
C ASP A 794 -18.96 18.47 24.32
N GLU A 795 -19.79 19.47 24.59
CA GLU A 795 -19.78 20.27 25.83
C GLU A 795 -19.86 19.40 27.11
N GLU A 796 -20.19 18.11 26.98
CA GLU A 796 -20.37 17.16 28.08
C GLU A 796 -19.75 15.80 27.74
N ALA A 797 -18.42 15.76 27.70
CA ALA A 797 -17.68 14.53 27.46
C ALA A 797 -18.15 13.42 28.42
N LYS A 798 -18.47 12.23 27.87
CA LYS A 798 -18.94 11.06 28.63
C LYS A 798 -17.98 10.65 29.76
N SER A 799 -16.71 11.02 29.61
CA SER A 799 -15.63 10.88 30.58
C SER A 799 -14.57 11.97 30.34
N SER A 800 -14.07 12.59 31.39
CA SER A 800 -12.90 13.50 31.34
C SER A 800 -11.58 12.75 31.60
N LYS A 801 -10.43 13.42 31.41
CA LYS A 801 -9.12 12.87 31.82
C LYS A 801 -9.10 12.53 33.32
N TYR A 802 -9.78 13.34 34.14
CA TYR A 802 -9.83 13.19 35.58
C TYR A 802 -10.58 11.93 36.03
N VAL A 803 -11.60 11.49 35.29
CA VAL A 803 -12.30 10.23 35.59
C VAL A 803 -11.36 9.03 35.41
N ASN A 804 -10.50 9.05 34.40
CA ASN A 804 -9.50 7.99 34.20
C ASN A 804 -8.45 8.02 35.30
N LYS A 805 -7.82 9.19 35.54
CA LYS A 805 -6.81 9.38 36.60
C LYS A 805 -7.37 8.99 37.97
N PHE A 806 -8.65 9.30 38.24
CA PHE A 806 -9.33 8.87 39.47
C PHE A 806 -9.32 7.35 39.67
N TYR A 807 -9.66 6.57 38.63
CA TYR A 807 -9.70 5.12 38.72
C TYR A 807 -8.32 4.48 38.73
N GLU A 808 -7.33 5.10 38.09
CA GLU A 808 -5.92 4.70 38.15
C GLU A 808 -5.38 4.88 39.57
N ASN A 809 -5.48 6.09 40.12
CA ASN A 809 -5.08 6.40 41.50
C ASN A 809 -5.81 5.51 42.51
N MET A 810 -7.11 5.25 42.32
CA MET A 810 -7.85 4.34 43.21
C MET A 810 -7.33 2.91 43.14
N SER A 811 -7.02 2.42 41.94
CA SER A 811 -6.45 1.07 41.75
C SER A 811 -5.10 0.96 42.43
N GLU A 812 -4.25 1.97 42.30
CA GLU A 812 -2.94 2.06 42.97
C GLU A 812 -3.11 2.03 44.50
N LEU A 813 -4.02 2.83 45.06
CA LEU A 813 -4.30 2.87 46.50
C LEU A 813 -4.81 1.53 47.05
N ASP A 814 -5.66 0.84 46.31
CA ASP A 814 -6.19 -0.46 46.74
C ASP A 814 -5.13 -1.57 46.64
N MET A 815 -4.28 -1.55 45.62
CA MET A 815 -3.11 -2.43 45.51
C MET A 815 -2.14 -2.20 46.68
N MET A 816 -1.74 -0.94 46.90
CA MET A 816 -0.86 -0.56 48.02
C MET A 816 -1.42 -1.01 49.37
N TRP A 817 -2.71 -0.80 49.60
CA TRP A 817 -3.36 -1.24 50.83
C TRP A 817 -3.36 -2.77 50.97
N GLY A 818 -3.60 -3.50 49.88
CA GLY A 818 -3.52 -4.96 49.83
C GLY A 818 -2.12 -5.47 50.21
N ASP A 819 -1.08 -4.87 49.62
CA ASP A 819 0.32 -5.19 49.90
C ASP A 819 0.67 -4.92 51.36
N ILE A 820 0.26 -3.77 51.91
CA ILE A 820 0.52 -3.41 53.31
C ILE A 820 -0.18 -4.35 54.28
N ARG A 821 -1.42 -4.76 53.98
CA ARG A 821 -2.12 -5.78 54.78
C ARG A 821 -1.35 -7.10 54.74
N LYS A 822 -0.91 -7.54 53.57
CA LYS A 822 -0.10 -8.76 53.41
C LYS A 822 1.22 -8.67 54.18
N TYR A 823 1.95 -7.55 54.10
CA TYR A 823 3.21 -7.36 54.82
C TYR A 823 3.03 -7.31 56.33
N ARG A 824 1.98 -6.66 56.82
CA ARG A 824 1.66 -6.66 58.25
C ARG A 824 1.38 -8.07 58.77
N ASP A 825 0.71 -8.88 57.95
CA ASP A 825 0.30 -10.22 58.31
C ASP A 825 1.42 -11.28 58.02
N THR A 826 2.60 -10.86 57.52
CA THR A 826 3.76 -11.72 57.22
C THR A 826 4.94 -11.44 58.17
N PRO A 827 5.52 -12.45 58.86
CA PRO A 827 6.73 -12.28 59.67
C PRO A 827 7.90 -11.75 58.81
N GLY A 828 8.50 -10.61 59.21
CA GLY A 828 9.56 -9.95 58.45
C GLY A 828 9.08 -9.06 57.29
N GLY A 829 7.79 -8.71 57.25
CA GLY A 829 7.21 -7.84 56.23
C GLY A 829 7.87 -6.46 56.14
N LYS A 830 7.86 -5.88 54.93
CA LYS A 830 8.45 -4.56 54.66
C LYS A 830 7.66 -3.45 55.37
N ALA A 831 8.37 -2.47 55.93
CA ALA A 831 7.75 -1.28 56.52
C ALA A 831 7.11 -0.39 55.44
N VAL A 832 6.01 0.27 55.78
CA VAL A 832 5.33 1.22 54.88
C VAL A 832 6.18 2.46 54.69
N THR A 833 6.52 2.78 53.44
CA THR A 833 7.33 3.95 53.09
C THR A 833 6.56 5.26 53.36
N LEU A 834 7.27 6.37 53.49
CA LEU A 834 6.64 7.68 53.70
C LEU A 834 5.73 8.05 52.51
N GLU A 835 6.17 7.77 51.28
CA GLU A 835 5.39 7.95 50.05
C GLU A 835 4.07 7.16 50.09
N GLN A 836 4.12 5.88 50.43
CA GLN A 836 2.93 5.02 50.55
C GLN A 836 1.95 5.56 51.61
N ARG A 837 2.45 6.05 52.75
CA ARG A 837 1.58 6.68 53.78
C ARG A 837 0.93 7.96 53.25
N ASN A 838 1.69 8.79 52.55
CA ASN A 838 1.20 10.05 51.98
C ASN A 838 0.11 9.82 50.93
N LYS A 839 0.26 8.81 50.05
CA LYS A 839 -0.81 8.42 49.11
C LYS A 839 -2.02 7.83 49.84
N LEU A 840 -1.81 6.91 50.79
CA LEU A 840 -2.89 6.21 51.50
C LEU A 840 -3.81 7.09 52.33
N ARG A 841 -3.36 8.29 52.75
CA ARG A 841 -4.22 9.27 53.45
C ARG A 841 -5.49 9.60 52.64
N TYR A 842 -5.39 9.53 51.31
CA TYR A 842 -6.50 9.81 50.40
C TYR A 842 -7.41 8.61 50.11
N ARG A 843 -7.07 7.39 50.56
CA ARG A 843 -7.88 6.19 50.27
C ARG A 843 -9.33 6.31 50.74
N LYS A 844 -9.58 6.94 51.90
CA LYS A 844 -10.95 7.20 52.38
C LYS A 844 -11.72 8.16 51.46
N LEU A 845 -11.05 9.19 50.94
CA LEU A 845 -11.63 10.14 49.99
C LEU A 845 -12.01 9.44 48.68
N TYR A 846 -11.08 8.67 48.10
CA TYR A 846 -11.31 7.91 46.87
C TYR A 846 -12.46 6.91 47.04
N ASN A 847 -12.51 6.17 48.15
CA ASN A 847 -13.62 5.27 48.44
C ASN A 847 -14.98 5.98 48.55
N LYS A 848 -15.03 7.17 49.18
CA LYS A 848 -16.25 7.98 49.28
C LYS A 848 -16.72 8.43 47.89
N ILE A 849 -15.80 8.95 47.08
CA ILE A 849 -16.10 9.44 45.72
C ILE A 849 -16.51 8.27 44.81
N SER A 850 -15.85 7.12 44.91
CA SER A 850 -16.22 5.90 44.18
C SER A 850 -17.68 5.47 44.43
N LYS A 851 -18.14 5.57 45.69
CA LYS A 851 -19.55 5.33 46.04
C LYS A 851 -20.49 6.35 45.40
N GLN A 852 -20.13 7.63 45.40
CA GLN A 852 -20.91 8.68 44.73
C GLN A 852 -20.97 8.47 43.21
N LEU A 853 -19.84 8.14 42.58
CA LEU A 853 -19.80 7.82 41.15
C LEU A 853 -20.62 6.58 40.81
N SER A 854 -20.68 5.60 41.70
CA SER A 854 -21.54 4.40 41.54
C SER A 854 -23.03 4.75 41.65
N ALA A 855 -23.42 5.65 42.57
CA ALA A 855 -24.77 6.17 42.66
C ALA A 855 -25.16 6.95 41.39
N ILE A 856 -24.26 7.79 40.89
CA ILE A 856 -24.43 8.54 39.62
C ILE A 856 -24.64 7.59 38.44
N ARG A 857 -23.86 6.51 38.30
CA ARG A 857 -24.07 5.51 37.22
C ARG A 857 -25.44 4.84 37.31
N SER A 858 -25.90 4.59 38.53
CA SER A 858 -27.23 4.00 38.78
C SER A 858 -28.34 4.98 38.37
N GLU A 859 -28.15 6.27 38.64
CA GLU A 859 -29.02 7.36 38.20
C GLU A 859 -29.02 7.51 36.66
N GLU A 860 -27.85 7.52 36.01
CA GLU A 860 -27.73 7.56 34.55
C GLU A 860 -28.51 6.40 33.91
N ARG A 861 -28.44 5.19 34.49
CA ARG A 861 -29.19 4.01 34.03
C ARG A 861 -30.70 4.22 34.17
N ARG A 862 -31.17 4.71 35.32
CA ARG A 862 -32.60 4.99 35.55
C ARG A 862 -33.14 6.03 34.58
N ILE A 863 -32.44 7.14 34.38
CA ILE A 863 -32.84 8.18 33.43
C ILE A 863 -32.96 7.61 32.01
N TYR A 864 -32.00 6.78 31.61
CA TYR A 864 -31.98 6.21 30.28
C TYR A 864 -33.17 5.27 30.03
N THR A 865 -33.53 4.44 31.02
CA THR A 865 -34.61 3.45 30.91
C THR A 865 -35.99 3.97 31.30
N ASP A 866 -36.13 5.23 31.74
CA ASP A 866 -37.41 5.78 32.19
C ASP A 866 -38.39 5.96 31.02
N PRO A 867 -39.53 5.23 30.95
CA PRO A 867 -40.48 5.36 29.85
C PRO A 867 -41.24 6.69 29.88
N ASN A 868 -41.26 7.40 31.01
CA ASN A 868 -42.04 8.62 31.18
C ASN A 868 -41.26 9.90 30.82
N MET A 869 -39.97 9.79 30.52
CA MET A 869 -39.17 10.94 30.10
C MET A 869 -39.09 11.05 28.58
N THR A 870 -39.32 12.26 28.06
CA THR A 870 -39.06 12.57 26.65
C THR A 870 -37.57 12.48 26.31
N ALA A 871 -37.24 12.31 25.03
CA ALA A 871 -35.87 12.25 24.54
C ALA A 871 -35.02 13.47 24.99
N ILE A 872 -35.62 14.67 24.96
CA ILE A 872 -34.97 15.93 25.36
C ILE A 872 -34.73 15.96 26.87
N GLN A 873 -35.72 15.56 27.68
CA GLN A 873 -35.58 15.51 29.14
C GLN A 873 -34.50 14.51 29.57
N LYS A 874 -34.46 13.32 28.94
CA LYS A 874 -33.41 12.33 29.17
C LYS A 874 -32.03 12.92 28.85
N ARG A 875 -31.89 13.60 27.71
CA ARG A 875 -30.64 14.28 27.33
C ARG A 875 -30.21 15.27 28.41
N MET A 876 -31.06 16.25 28.75
CA MET A 876 -30.73 17.31 29.72
C MET A 876 -30.35 16.76 31.11
N ARG A 877 -31.05 15.73 31.60
CA ARG A 877 -30.72 15.11 32.88
C ARG A 877 -29.40 14.34 32.82
N LEU A 878 -29.20 13.50 31.79
CA LEU A 878 -27.93 12.77 31.60
C LEU A 878 -26.73 13.72 31.50
N SER A 879 -26.92 14.82 30.79
CA SER A 879 -25.97 15.93 30.68
C SER A 879 -25.54 16.47 32.05
N ALA A 880 -26.50 16.87 32.89
CA ALA A 880 -26.22 17.36 34.24
C ALA A 880 -25.52 16.31 35.13
N THR A 881 -25.99 15.06 35.07
CA THR A 881 -25.41 13.96 35.83
C THR A 881 -23.96 13.66 35.42
N ARG A 882 -23.63 13.76 34.13
CA ARG A 882 -22.26 13.59 33.61
C ARG A 882 -21.32 14.71 34.04
N ARG A 883 -21.77 15.97 34.08
CA ARG A 883 -20.96 17.09 34.60
C ARG A 883 -20.57 16.87 36.05
N LYS A 884 -21.55 16.53 36.89
CA LYS A 884 -21.33 16.18 38.30
C LYS A 884 -20.33 15.03 38.49
N LYS A 885 -20.40 14.02 37.63
CA LYS A 885 -19.45 12.89 37.61
C LYS A 885 -18.02 13.36 37.37
N ASN A 886 -17.83 14.20 36.35
CA ASN A 886 -16.52 14.74 35.97
C ASN A 886 -15.96 15.66 37.05
N GLU A 887 -16.79 16.53 37.63
CA GLU A 887 -16.42 17.43 38.74
C GLU A 887 -15.96 16.67 39.99
N LEU A 888 -16.67 15.60 40.37
CA LEU A 888 -16.29 14.78 41.53
C LEU A 888 -14.92 14.11 41.32
N ALA A 889 -14.66 13.60 40.12
CA ALA A 889 -13.37 13.01 39.78
C ALA A 889 -12.26 14.06 39.72
N LYS A 890 -12.51 15.24 39.13
CA LYS A 890 -11.59 16.39 39.10
C LYS A 890 -11.22 16.80 40.53
N LYS A 891 -12.21 16.99 41.40
CA LYS A 891 -11.98 17.33 42.81
C LYS A 891 -11.11 16.31 43.53
N ALA A 892 -11.36 15.02 43.35
CA ALA A 892 -10.56 13.96 43.98
C ALA A 892 -9.09 14.01 43.55
N THR A 893 -8.88 14.14 42.24
CA THR A 893 -7.55 14.07 41.62
C THR A 893 -6.74 15.32 41.90
N THR A 894 -7.33 16.51 41.80
CA THR A 894 -6.68 17.79 42.16
C THR A 894 -6.29 17.85 43.63
N ILE A 895 -7.13 17.35 44.56
CA ILE A 895 -6.77 17.33 45.99
C ILE A 895 -5.57 16.42 46.28
N SER A 896 -5.37 15.38 45.48
CA SER A 896 -4.29 14.41 45.68
C SER A 896 -3.10 14.59 44.74
N GLU A 897 -3.10 15.64 43.92
CA GLU A 897 -2.10 15.85 42.87
C GLU A 897 -0.68 16.05 43.43
N ASP A 898 -0.56 16.45 44.70
CA ASP A 898 0.72 16.65 45.37
C ASP A 898 1.47 15.35 45.74
N VAL A 899 0.78 14.20 45.70
CA VAL A 899 1.35 12.90 46.11
C VAL A 899 1.27 11.83 45.03
N PHE A 900 0.61 12.10 43.91
CA PHE A 900 0.48 11.22 42.74
C PHE A 900 1.10 11.92 41.55
#